data_AF-A0A1B1Y5G8-F1
#
_entry.id   AF-A0A1B1Y5G8-F1
#
_cell.length_a   1.000
_cell.length_b   1.000
_cell.length_c   1.000
_cell.angle_alpha   90.00
_cell.angle_beta   90.00
_cell.angle_gamma   90.00
#
_symmetry.space_group_name_H-M   'P 1'
#
loop_
_entity.id
_entity.type
_entity.pdbx_description
1 polymer ?
#
loop_
_entity_poly.entity_id
_entity_poly.type
_entity_poly.pdbx_seq_one_letter_code
_entity_poly.pdbx_strand_id
1 'polypeptide(L)'
;MIRILQILCIFILPINGYVFAKNIYVATNGNDNNSGTIDSPYKTFNKAVSSMSAGDVCIIRGGVYEDELLINKSGTAANYLTFKAATGEDVEIRATSKVNGWQPYNNGVFKANVSMTITSRYRSVYHHEKYMDLARWPNNTDDNRWTINTIPVTGGDGSHFLVNNIPDIDWTGGLVYYLGAHSGTSWTRTITNSTSSRIDHTGVNPDKWPFNPHNPGVWRNYPNNNRGQLYLFNKLEALDYANEWYYDDTAQVLYFQPSDGNIPLDGEVEFAKSRYAAELNGNYIKIEGIHFFGGSVLVKGNYNTFLNNTIIHGGELHDDTNNTSANIGNAALEVRGGNTLVKGCTINHSSSNGITVENWSGAHNSVIEENKISNTNYLGIHTTPIRSLANNVSILKNTIVNSGRDGLYVGGYNCEVAYNDVSFSQLINSDSGVFYTVGNSSLKNTRIHHNWFHDATAPAYSHEINEAAKAAGIYLDNNSKGFTVDHNVIWNVSWSGYQVNWNNTNLDFFHNTIWNAERAMDSWVNGYAQENNRVYNNFSNKESWFTGNGTNEFDIQNNLINASSPFEDVDTQNFMPKENSLVVDQAQIIAGFSKNYSGNAPDIGAYERGGTMWTAGIGAIEDTGIPLSVYDINNKQNFSLYPNPSANFFHIDLANSSDNMFSVIMYSLRGDKVKEKMFFTKNIKISVRDLVTGVYLVKVKSKGGIYSTKFLKI
;
A
#
# COMPACT_ATOMS: atom_id res chain seq x y z
N MET A 1 -49.72 -59.02 -44.18
CA MET A 1 -48.33 -59.27 -43.73
C MET A 1 -47.62 -57.94 -43.62
N ILE A 2 -47.24 -57.58 -42.40
CA ILE A 2 -46.77 -56.25 -41.97
C ILE A 2 -45.29 -56.07 -42.33
N ARG A 3 -44.94 -54.93 -42.95
CA ARG A 3 -43.55 -54.52 -43.25
C ARG A 3 -42.90 -53.99 -41.97
N ILE A 4 -41.79 -54.61 -41.55
CA ILE A 4 -40.95 -54.13 -40.44
C ILE A 4 -39.91 -53.16 -41.01
N LEU A 5 -39.98 -51.91 -40.54
CA LEU A 5 -39.02 -50.84 -40.83
C LEU A 5 -37.91 -50.91 -39.77
N GLN A 6 -36.67 -51.23 -40.15
CA GLN A 6 -35.52 -51.18 -39.25
C GLN A 6 -35.04 -49.73 -39.11
N ILE A 7 -35.19 -49.15 -37.92
CA ILE A 7 -34.66 -47.84 -37.54
C ILE A 7 -33.20 -48.03 -37.09
N LEU A 8 -32.27 -47.42 -37.81
CA LEU A 8 -30.85 -47.34 -37.47
C LEU A 8 -30.67 -46.25 -36.40
N CYS A 9 -30.51 -46.64 -35.13
CA CYS A 9 -30.13 -45.72 -34.05
C CYS A 9 -28.62 -45.44 -34.11
N ILE A 10 -28.24 -44.24 -34.56
CA ILE A 10 -26.88 -43.73 -34.47
C ILE A 10 -26.66 -43.25 -33.03
N PHE A 11 -25.86 -43.99 -32.25
CA PHE A 11 -25.35 -43.54 -30.96
C PHE A 11 -24.31 -42.43 -31.17
N ILE A 12 -24.70 -41.17 -30.91
CA ILE A 12 -23.76 -40.06 -30.80
C ILE A 12 -23.13 -40.14 -29.40
N LEU A 13 -21.93 -40.72 -29.31
CA LEU A 13 -21.08 -40.64 -28.12
C LEU A 13 -20.61 -39.18 -27.95
N PRO A 14 -20.88 -38.50 -26.81
CA PRO A 14 -20.27 -37.21 -26.53
C PRO A 14 -18.78 -37.46 -26.31
N ILE A 15 -17.96 -37.08 -27.28
CA ILE A 15 -16.51 -36.96 -27.11
C ILE A 15 -16.31 -35.80 -26.15
N ASN A 16 -16.18 -36.12 -24.85
CA ASN A 16 -15.66 -35.19 -23.86
C ASN A 16 -14.19 -34.92 -24.24
N GLY A 17 -13.97 -33.89 -25.06
CA GLY A 17 -12.63 -33.39 -25.33
C GLY A 17 -12.04 -32.88 -24.02
N TYR A 18 -11.04 -33.58 -23.49
CA TYR A 18 -10.20 -33.05 -22.43
C TYR A 18 -9.42 -31.86 -23.00
N VAL A 19 -9.87 -30.65 -22.69
CA VAL A 19 -9.10 -29.43 -23.00
C VAL A 19 -8.07 -29.28 -21.89
N PHE A 20 -6.83 -29.63 -22.19
CA PHE A 20 -5.69 -29.37 -21.31
C PHE A 20 -5.32 -27.89 -21.38
N ALA A 21 -5.00 -27.32 -20.22
CA ALA A 21 -4.39 -25.99 -20.12
C ALA A 21 -3.15 -25.90 -21.02
N LYS A 22 -3.07 -24.85 -21.84
CA LYS A 22 -1.95 -24.60 -22.75
C LYS A 22 -1.04 -23.50 -22.21
N ASN A 23 0.26 -23.67 -22.45
CA ASN A 23 1.23 -22.60 -22.29
C ASN A 23 1.34 -21.83 -23.61
N ILE A 24 1.08 -20.53 -23.57
CA ILE A 24 1.21 -19.59 -24.68
C ILE A 24 2.35 -18.63 -24.35
N TYR A 25 3.19 -18.32 -25.33
CA TYR A 25 4.37 -17.46 -25.13
C TYR A 25 4.23 -16.15 -25.89
N VAL A 26 4.63 -15.05 -25.23
CA VAL A 26 4.74 -13.71 -25.82
C VAL A 26 6.19 -13.26 -25.69
N ALA A 27 6.78 -12.73 -26.76
CA ALA A 27 8.16 -12.23 -26.78
C ALA A 27 8.29 -10.95 -27.60
N THR A 28 9.19 -10.04 -27.22
CA THR A 28 9.46 -8.79 -27.96
C THR A 28 9.93 -9.03 -29.40
N ASN A 29 10.61 -10.14 -29.64
CA ASN A 29 11.06 -10.63 -30.96
C ASN A 29 10.08 -11.63 -31.61
N GLY A 30 8.87 -11.79 -31.06
CA GLY A 30 7.85 -12.70 -31.57
C GLY A 30 7.14 -12.20 -32.83
N ASN A 31 6.16 -12.98 -33.30
CA ASN A 31 5.31 -12.64 -34.44
C ASN A 31 3.89 -13.15 -34.22
N ASP A 32 2.86 -12.34 -34.48
CA ASP A 32 1.46 -12.72 -34.25
C ASP A 32 0.91 -13.76 -35.26
N ASN A 33 1.68 -14.08 -36.30
CA ASN A 33 1.44 -15.21 -37.19
C ASN A 33 2.03 -16.53 -36.67
N ASN A 34 2.82 -16.50 -35.58
CA ASN A 34 3.36 -17.71 -34.97
C ASN A 34 2.28 -18.54 -34.26
N SER A 35 2.65 -19.71 -33.76
CA SER A 35 1.74 -20.63 -33.05
C SER A 35 1.60 -20.37 -31.55
N GLY A 36 2.37 -19.42 -30.99
CA GLY A 36 2.38 -19.11 -29.56
C GLY A 36 3.15 -20.11 -28.70
N THR A 37 3.99 -20.96 -29.31
CA THR A 37 4.88 -21.90 -28.59
C THR A 37 6.16 -21.20 -28.13
N ILE A 38 6.98 -21.87 -27.29
CA ILE A 38 8.25 -21.30 -26.81
C ILE A 38 9.22 -20.95 -27.95
N ASP A 39 9.26 -21.77 -29.01
CA ASP A 39 10.12 -21.59 -30.18
C ASP A 39 9.51 -20.65 -31.23
N SER A 40 8.22 -20.32 -31.09
CA SER A 40 7.49 -19.47 -32.02
C SER A 40 6.45 -18.65 -31.23
N PRO A 41 6.90 -17.69 -30.40
CA PRO A 41 6.04 -16.90 -29.54
C PRO A 41 5.24 -15.86 -30.34
N TYR A 42 4.08 -15.46 -29.81
CA TYR A 42 3.37 -14.28 -30.29
C TYR A 42 4.16 -13.00 -29.99
N LYS A 43 3.86 -11.91 -30.71
CA LYS A 43 4.45 -10.59 -30.47
C LYS A 43 3.63 -9.79 -29.46
N THR A 44 2.30 -9.82 -29.58
CA THR A 44 1.40 -8.94 -28.82
C THR A 44 0.61 -9.67 -27.74
N PHE A 45 0.29 -8.95 -26.66
CA PHE A 45 -0.62 -9.45 -25.63
C PHE A 45 -2.02 -9.73 -26.18
N ASN A 46 -2.52 -8.86 -27.06
CA ASN A 46 -3.84 -9.02 -27.67
C ASN A 46 -3.96 -10.36 -28.42
N LYS A 47 -2.94 -10.73 -29.21
CA LYS A 47 -2.93 -12.03 -29.89
C LYS A 47 -2.97 -13.18 -28.89
N ALA A 48 -2.16 -13.15 -27.84
CA ALA A 48 -2.17 -14.18 -26.80
C ALA A 48 -3.54 -14.30 -26.13
N VAL A 49 -4.10 -13.20 -25.61
CA VAL A 49 -5.42 -13.15 -24.96
C VAL A 49 -6.52 -13.67 -25.89
N SER A 50 -6.51 -13.29 -27.17
CA SER A 50 -7.49 -13.75 -28.16
C SER A 50 -7.48 -15.27 -28.35
N SER A 51 -6.34 -15.94 -28.15
CA SER A 51 -6.18 -17.39 -28.30
C SER A 51 -6.44 -18.20 -27.02
N MET A 52 -6.39 -17.55 -25.85
CA MET A 52 -6.53 -18.21 -24.54
C MET A 52 -7.98 -18.61 -24.21
N SER A 53 -8.11 -19.70 -23.46
CA SER A 53 -9.31 -20.21 -22.79
C SER A 53 -9.04 -20.48 -21.32
N ALA A 54 -10.08 -20.56 -20.48
CA ALA A 54 -9.93 -20.76 -19.04
C ALA A 54 -8.97 -21.91 -18.71
N GLY A 55 -7.99 -21.64 -17.85
CA GLY A 55 -6.90 -22.57 -17.49
C GLY A 55 -5.58 -22.33 -18.21
N ASP A 56 -5.59 -21.60 -19.34
CA ASP A 56 -4.37 -21.31 -20.09
C ASP A 56 -3.42 -20.36 -19.33
N VAL A 57 -2.13 -20.53 -19.62
CA VAL A 57 -1.03 -19.75 -19.03
C VAL A 57 -0.28 -19.00 -20.13
N CYS A 58 -0.30 -17.68 -20.07
CA CYS A 58 0.56 -16.81 -20.86
C CYS A 58 1.90 -16.61 -20.13
N ILE A 59 2.98 -17.08 -20.74
CA ILE A 59 4.36 -16.93 -20.29
C ILE A 59 5.00 -15.81 -21.11
N ILE A 60 5.30 -14.69 -20.46
CA ILE A 60 5.87 -13.51 -21.11
C ILE A 60 7.39 -13.57 -20.99
N ARG A 61 8.09 -13.54 -22.13
CA ARG A 61 9.55 -13.56 -22.18
C ARG A 61 10.12 -12.21 -21.78
N GLY A 62 11.36 -12.20 -21.31
CA GLY A 62 12.03 -11.00 -20.81
C GLY A 62 12.13 -9.91 -21.86
N GLY A 63 11.95 -8.67 -21.42
CA GLY A 63 12.01 -7.49 -22.26
C GLY A 63 11.04 -6.40 -21.84
N VAL A 64 11.15 -5.26 -22.54
CA VAL A 64 10.29 -4.09 -22.37
C VAL A 64 9.16 -4.13 -23.40
N TYR A 65 7.94 -4.09 -22.92
CA TYR A 65 6.72 -4.07 -23.70
C TYR A 65 6.04 -2.73 -23.53
N GLU A 66 5.76 -2.04 -24.62
CA GLU A 66 5.05 -0.76 -24.56
C GLU A 66 3.56 -0.88 -24.92
N ASP A 67 3.08 -2.09 -25.23
CA ASP A 67 1.66 -2.36 -25.44
C ASP A 67 0.97 -2.58 -24.09
N GLU A 68 -0.23 -2.04 -23.91
CA GLU A 68 -1.05 -2.29 -22.73
C GLU A 68 -1.46 -3.77 -22.64
N LEU A 69 -1.37 -4.35 -21.43
CA LEU A 69 -1.90 -5.68 -21.14
C LEU A 69 -3.40 -5.60 -20.81
N LEU A 70 -4.24 -5.72 -21.84
CA LEU A 70 -5.69 -5.77 -21.71
C LEU A 70 -6.20 -7.22 -21.67
N ILE A 71 -6.73 -7.65 -20.52
CA ILE A 71 -7.28 -9.00 -20.31
C ILE A 71 -8.80 -8.92 -20.17
N ASN A 72 -9.51 -9.13 -21.29
CA ASN A 72 -10.97 -9.08 -21.39
C ASN A 72 -11.65 -10.46 -21.40
N LYS A 73 -10.91 -11.52 -21.05
CA LYS A 73 -11.42 -12.89 -20.90
C LYS A 73 -11.38 -13.34 -19.45
N SER A 74 -12.28 -14.25 -19.11
CA SER A 74 -12.35 -14.83 -17.76
C SER A 74 -11.81 -16.25 -17.73
N GLY A 75 -11.18 -16.61 -16.62
CA GLY A 75 -11.04 -17.99 -16.20
C GLY A 75 -12.31 -18.51 -15.54
N THR A 76 -12.15 -19.54 -14.73
CA THR A 76 -13.17 -20.09 -13.83
C THR A 76 -12.55 -20.38 -12.48
N ALA A 77 -13.36 -20.60 -11.44
CA ALA A 77 -12.87 -20.95 -10.11
C ALA A 77 -11.92 -22.16 -10.09
N ALA A 78 -12.11 -23.12 -10.99
CA ALA A 78 -11.25 -24.29 -11.13
C ALA A 78 -10.04 -24.05 -12.07
N ASN A 79 -10.12 -23.09 -12.98
CA ASN A 79 -9.17 -22.88 -14.08
C ASN A 79 -8.95 -21.40 -14.34
N TYR A 80 -8.04 -20.78 -13.59
CA TYR A 80 -7.67 -19.37 -13.77
C TYR A 80 -6.98 -19.16 -15.12
N LEU A 81 -7.17 -17.98 -15.72
CA LEU A 81 -6.24 -17.50 -16.75
C LEU A 81 -5.02 -16.94 -16.05
N THR A 82 -3.82 -17.41 -16.41
CA THR A 82 -2.58 -16.96 -15.75
C THR A 82 -1.71 -16.18 -16.71
N PHE A 83 -1.17 -15.05 -16.28
CA PHE A 83 -0.18 -14.24 -16.99
C PHE A 83 1.04 -14.11 -16.08
N LYS A 84 2.21 -14.53 -16.54
CA LYS A 84 3.41 -14.49 -15.70
C LYS A 84 4.68 -14.27 -16.50
N ALA A 85 5.68 -13.69 -15.87
CA ALA A 85 7.03 -13.67 -16.41
C ALA A 85 7.59 -15.09 -16.59
N ALA A 86 8.40 -15.27 -17.63
CA ALA A 86 9.19 -16.47 -17.81
C ALA A 86 10.18 -16.63 -16.65
N THR A 87 10.44 -17.87 -16.25
CA THR A 87 11.25 -18.15 -15.06
C THR A 87 12.67 -17.58 -15.22
N GLY A 88 13.04 -16.67 -14.32
CA GLY A 88 14.36 -16.03 -14.31
C GLY A 88 14.54 -14.92 -15.35
N GLU A 89 13.47 -14.48 -16.01
CA GLU A 89 13.50 -13.38 -16.97
C GLU A 89 12.72 -12.16 -16.41
N ASP A 90 13.24 -10.96 -16.67
CA ASP A 90 12.60 -9.71 -16.25
C ASP A 90 11.64 -9.20 -17.33
N VAL A 91 10.37 -9.03 -16.97
CA VAL A 91 9.32 -8.53 -17.85
C VAL A 91 8.87 -7.16 -17.36
N GLU A 92 8.98 -6.17 -18.23
CA GLU A 92 8.52 -4.81 -17.94
C GLU A 92 7.45 -4.38 -18.96
N ILE A 93 6.33 -3.88 -18.46
CA ILE A 93 5.24 -3.29 -19.25
C ILE A 93 5.20 -1.80 -18.95
N ARG A 94 5.54 -0.99 -19.95
CA ARG A 94 5.62 0.47 -19.87
C ARG A 94 4.39 1.13 -20.48
N ALA A 95 3.77 2.01 -19.72
CA ALA A 95 2.77 2.95 -20.24
C ALA A 95 3.40 4.25 -20.76
N THR A 96 4.68 4.20 -21.15
CA THR A 96 5.46 5.33 -21.65
C THR A 96 5.92 5.11 -23.09
N SER A 97 6.31 6.20 -23.75
CA SER A 97 7.00 6.18 -25.05
C SER A 97 8.26 7.02 -24.99
N LYS A 98 9.31 6.55 -25.67
CA LYS A 98 10.59 7.24 -25.82
C LYS A 98 10.49 8.47 -26.70
N VAL A 99 11.25 9.50 -26.34
CA VAL A 99 11.41 10.74 -27.09
C VAL A 99 12.72 10.70 -27.86
N ASN A 100 12.65 11.05 -29.13
CA ASN A 100 13.80 11.09 -30.06
C ASN A 100 13.79 12.40 -30.84
N GLY A 101 14.89 12.69 -31.53
CA GLY A 101 15.00 13.84 -32.42
C GLY A 101 15.05 15.17 -31.69
N TRP A 102 15.71 15.19 -30.52
CA TRP A 102 15.92 16.41 -29.75
C TRP A 102 16.66 17.48 -30.57
N GLN A 103 16.25 18.73 -30.38
CA GLN A 103 16.85 19.90 -31.00
C GLN A 103 17.09 20.98 -29.94
N PRO A 104 18.18 21.77 -30.05
CA PRO A 104 18.37 22.95 -29.21
C PRO A 104 17.20 23.93 -29.36
N TYR A 105 16.77 24.52 -28.24
CA TYR A 105 15.82 25.63 -28.23
C TYR A 105 16.50 26.92 -27.76
N ASN A 106 16.56 27.18 -26.45
CA ASN A 106 17.28 28.30 -25.85
C ASN A 106 17.66 27.99 -24.39
N ASN A 107 18.64 28.70 -23.82
CA ASN A 107 18.96 28.65 -22.37
C ASN A 107 19.13 27.25 -21.74
N GLY A 108 19.65 26.27 -22.48
CA GLY A 108 19.80 24.88 -21.99
C GLY A 108 18.53 24.03 -22.09
N VAL A 109 17.45 24.59 -22.64
CA VAL A 109 16.22 23.89 -23.00
C VAL A 109 16.37 23.25 -24.38
N PHE A 110 15.90 22.02 -24.51
CA PHE A 110 15.79 21.28 -25.75
C PHE A 110 14.33 20.97 -26.05
N LYS A 111 14.03 20.70 -27.32
CA LYS A 111 12.68 20.37 -27.76
C LYS A 111 12.63 19.19 -28.71
N ALA A 112 11.52 18.47 -28.70
CA ALA A 112 11.22 17.38 -29.62
C ALA A 112 9.74 17.35 -29.98
N ASN A 113 9.43 16.93 -31.21
CA ASN A 113 8.04 16.75 -31.64
C ASN A 113 7.52 15.42 -31.08
N VAL A 114 6.46 15.48 -30.27
CA VAL A 114 5.80 14.29 -29.69
C VAL A 114 4.30 14.51 -29.64
N SER A 115 3.52 13.44 -29.68
CA SER A 115 2.06 13.52 -29.53
C SER A 115 1.63 12.92 -28.19
N MET A 116 1.33 13.79 -27.21
CA MET A 116 0.80 13.39 -25.90
C MET A 116 -0.73 13.41 -25.89
N THR A 117 -1.35 12.32 -26.35
CA THR A 117 -2.82 12.23 -26.50
C THR A 117 -3.57 11.99 -25.19
N ILE A 118 -2.88 11.60 -24.11
CA ILE A 118 -3.50 11.45 -22.79
C ILE A 118 -3.93 12.81 -22.22
N THR A 119 -4.99 12.80 -21.40
CA THR A 119 -5.48 13.99 -20.71
C THR A 119 -4.36 14.67 -19.94
N SER A 120 -4.29 16.01 -20.00
CA SER A 120 -3.20 16.82 -19.45
C SER A 120 -2.80 16.43 -18.02
N ARG A 121 -3.78 16.16 -17.15
CA ARG A 121 -3.51 15.77 -15.76
C ARG A 121 -2.72 14.49 -15.56
N TYR A 122 -2.70 13.59 -16.54
CA TYR A 122 -1.95 12.33 -16.47
C TYR A 122 -0.59 12.42 -17.20
N ARG A 123 -0.29 13.56 -17.83
CA ARG A 123 0.99 13.74 -18.53
C ARG A 123 2.11 13.78 -17.51
N SER A 124 3.11 12.95 -17.75
CA SER A 124 4.32 12.83 -16.95
C SER A 124 5.49 12.61 -17.88
N VAL A 125 6.64 13.19 -17.56
CA VAL A 125 7.91 13.00 -18.29
C VAL A 125 8.93 12.40 -17.33
N TYR A 126 9.74 11.49 -17.87
CA TYR A 126 10.78 10.80 -17.15
C TYR A 126 12.11 10.98 -17.88
N HIS A 127 13.19 11.18 -17.14
CA HIS A 127 14.55 11.18 -17.67
C HIS A 127 15.37 10.21 -16.83
N HIS A 128 15.88 9.14 -17.46
CA HIS A 128 16.48 8.00 -16.74
C HIS A 128 15.56 7.43 -15.65
N GLU A 129 14.30 7.19 -16.02
CA GLU A 129 13.23 6.65 -15.14
C GLU A 129 12.82 7.57 -13.97
N LYS A 130 13.49 8.71 -13.79
CA LYS A 130 13.15 9.69 -12.76
C LYS A 130 12.06 10.64 -13.26
N TYR A 131 11.04 10.88 -12.42
CA TYR A 131 9.98 11.85 -12.68
C TYR A 131 10.50 13.29 -12.78
N MET A 132 10.13 14.00 -13.84
CA MET A 132 10.50 15.39 -14.11
C MET A 132 9.34 16.35 -13.77
N ASP A 133 9.66 17.53 -13.23
CA ASP A 133 8.66 18.51 -12.82
C ASP A 133 8.10 19.28 -14.02
N LEU A 134 6.81 19.58 -14.01
CA LEU A 134 6.30 20.63 -14.91
C LEU A 134 6.97 21.95 -14.55
N ALA A 135 7.38 22.71 -15.57
CA ALA A 135 7.94 24.06 -15.45
C ALA A 135 7.14 24.91 -14.45
N ARG A 136 7.80 25.39 -13.41
CA ARG A 136 7.14 25.93 -12.21
C ARG A 136 7.88 27.10 -11.60
N TRP A 137 7.17 27.84 -10.76
CA TRP A 137 7.74 28.85 -9.88
C TRP A 137 7.07 28.80 -8.49
N PRO A 138 7.85 28.81 -7.39
CA PRO A 138 9.30 28.71 -7.34
C PRO A 138 9.82 27.35 -7.82
N ASN A 139 11.09 27.32 -8.22
CA ASN A 139 11.76 26.11 -8.73
C ASN A 139 11.96 25.08 -7.61
N ASN A 140 11.94 23.80 -7.97
CA ASN A 140 12.28 22.71 -7.07
C ASN A 140 13.81 22.60 -6.92
N THR A 141 14.39 23.41 -6.05
CA THR A 141 15.85 23.57 -5.96
C THR A 141 16.58 22.41 -5.28
N ASP A 142 15.87 21.62 -4.47
CA ASP A 142 16.42 20.48 -3.72
C ASP A 142 16.09 19.12 -4.34
N ASP A 143 15.30 19.12 -5.43
CA ASP A 143 14.92 17.93 -6.19
C ASP A 143 14.22 16.86 -5.31
N ASN A 144 13.57 17.31 -4.24
CA ASN A 144 12.90 16.45 -3.28
C ASN A 144 11.39 16.71 -3.30
N ARG A 145 10.62 15.71 -3.72
CA ARG A 145 9.16 15.81 -3.88
C ARG A 145 8.38 15.95 -2.56
N TRP A 146 9.04 15.82 -1.41
CA TRP A 146 8.44 16.07 -0.08
C TRP A 146 8.59 17.54 0.35
N THR A 147 9.57 18.24 -0.18
CA THR A 147 9.74 19.69 -0.02
C THR A 147 9.02 20.37 -1.17
N ILE A 148 7.81 20.89 -0.93
CA ILE A 148 6.95 21.40 -2.01
C ILE A 148 7.54 22.65 -2.70
N ASN A 149 8.55 23.30 -2.11
CA ASN A 149 9.19 24.56 -2.56
C ASN A 149 8.18 25.64 -2.97
N THR A 150 7.34 26.02 -2.02
CA THR A 150 6.25 26.99 -2.19
C THR A 150 6.61 28.38 -1.71
N ILE A 151 5.84 29.38 -2.15
CA ILE A 151 5.87 30.73 -1.61
C ILE A 151 4.64 30.99 -0.73
N PRO A 152 4.76 31.65 0.43
CA PRO A 152 3.62 31.98 1.27
C PRO A 152 2.68 33.00 0.62
N VAL A 153 1.39 32.79 0.81
CA VAL A 153 0.33 33.70 0.36
C VAL A 153 0.13 34.82 1.41
N THR A 154 -0.05 36.06 0.96
CA THR A 154 -0.26 37.23 1.83
C THR A 154 -1.73 37.60 2.01
N GLY A 155 -2.61 37.08 1.17
CA GLY A 155 -4.06 37.31 1.21
C GLY A 155 -4.79 36.62 0.06
N GLY A 156 -6.10 36.83 -0.03
CA GLY A 156 -6.93 36.24 -1.09
C GLY A 156 -8.27 35.76 -0.58
N ASP A 157 -9.02 35.10 -1.46
CA ASP A 157 -10.30 34.48 -1.16
C ASP A 157 -10.51 33.21 -2.00
N GLY A 158 -11.76 32.79 -2.19
CA GLY A 158 -12.11 31.62 -3.01
C GLY A 158 -11.82 31.78 -4.50
N SER A 159 -11.37 32.93 -5.00
CA SER A 159 -11.19 33.19 -6.44
C SER A 159 -9.86 33.83 -6.82
N HIS A 160 -9.06 34.24 -5.83
CA HIS A 160 -7.75 34.82 -6.08
C HIS A 160 -6.79 34.66 -4.90
N PHE A 161 -5.50 34.75 -5.20
CA PHE A 161 -4.41 34.82 -4.23
C PHE A 161 -3.68 36.16 -4.37
N LEU A 162 -3.25 36.73 -3.25
CA LEU A 162 -2.25 37.80 -3.17
C LEU A 162 -0.91 37.19 -2.77
N VAL A 163 0.11 37.38 -3.60
CA VAL A 163 1.44 36.79 -3.41
C VAL A 163 2.46 37.79 -3.93
N ASN A 164 3.59 37.96 -3.26
CA ASN A 164 4.62 38.90 -3.70
C ASN A 164 5.57 38.27 -4.72
N ASN A 165 6.17 39.10 -5.58
CA ASN A 165 7.27 38.74 -6.48
C ASN A 165 6.94 37.64 -7.49
N ILE A 166 5.70 37.59 -7.98
CA ILE A 166 5.36 36.70 -9.10
C ILE A 166 6.18 37.14 -10.33
N PRO A 167 6.87 36.22 -11.04
CA PRO A 167 7.60 36.53 -12.26
C PRO A 167 6.69 37.18 -13.31
N ASP A 168 7.25 38.08 -14.10
CA ASP A 168 6.56 38.77 -15.21
C ASP A 168 6.33 37.82 -16.39
N ILE A 169 5.44 36.84 -16.17
CA ILE A 169 4.98 35.82 -17.10
C ILE A 169 3.46 35.95 -17.16
N ASP A 170 2.88 35.80 -18.35
CA ASP A 170 1.43 35.61 -18.46
C ASP A 170 1.06 34.20 -18.00
N TRP A 171 0.64 34.09 -16.74
CA TRP A 171 0.25 32.82 -16.14
C TRP A 171 -1.13 32.33 -16.59
N THR A 172 -1.87 33.07 -17.41
CA THR A 172 -3.19 32.66 -17.90
C THR A 172 -3.12 31.29 -18.60
N GLY A 173 -4.04 30.39 -18.23
CA GLY A 173 -4.06 29.00 -18.70
C GLY A 173 -3.05 28.07 -18.01
N GLY A 174 -2.12 28.62 -17.23
CA GLY A 174 -1.29 27.87 -16.29
C GLY A 174 -2.09 27.36 -15.09
N LEU A 175 -1.38 26.73 -14.16
CA LEU A 175 -1.97 26.11 -12.98
C LEU A 175 -1.37 26.67 -11.70
N VAL A 176 -2.18 26.74 -10.64
CA VAL A 176 -1.74 27.04 -9.28
C VAL A 176 -2.03 25.86 -8.39
N TYR A 177 -1.00 25.34 -7.71
CA TYR A 177 -1.12 24.43 -6.59
C TYR A 177 -1.14 25.25 -5.31
N TYR A 178 -2.10 25.02 -4.42
CA TYR A 178 -2.16 25.72 -3.15
C TYR A 178 -2.41 24.77 -1.98
N LEU A 179 -1.59 24.89 -0.94
CA LEU A 179 -1.73 24.22 0.33
C LEU A 179 -2.17 25.25 1.38
N GLY A 180 -3.40 25.11 1.88
CA GLY A 180 -3.93 26.05 2.87
C GLY A 180 -3.18 26.04 4.20
N ALA A 181 -3.23 27.12 4.98
CA ALA A 181 -2.51 27.23 6.26
C ALA A 181 -2.78 26.04 7.19
N HIS A 182 -4.04 25.60 7.28
CA HIS A 182 -4.45 24.41 8.03
C HIS A 182 -3.66 23.14 7.63
N SER A 183 -3.15 23.09 6.40
CA SER A 183 -2.31 22.01 5.85
C SER A 183 -2.97 20.63 5.81
N GLY A 184 -4.30 20.55 5.93
CA GLY A 184 -5.05 19.29 5.89
C GLY A 184 -5.19 18.69 4.49
N THR A 185 -5.19 19.54 3.45
CA THR A 185 -5.17 19.16 2.04
C THR A 185 -4.72 20.35 1.19
N SER A 186 -4.15 20.06 0.03
CA SER A 186 -3.96 21.00 -1.06
C SER A 186 -5.13 20.96 -2.06
N TRP A 187 -5.11 21.85 -3.05
CA TRP A 187 -5.94 21.81 -4.24
C TRP A 187 -5.31 22.61 -5.39
N THR A 188 -5.68 22.29 -6.63
CA THR A 188 -5.15 22.92 -7.85
C THR A 188 -6.21 23.66 -8.64
N ARG A 189 -5.92 24.85 -9.19
CA ARG A 189 -6.83 25.56 -10.12
C ARG A 189 -6.14 26.07 -11.37
N THR A 190 -6.92 26.23 -12.43
CA THR A 190 -6.51 26.96 -13.62
C THR A 190 -6.48 28.47 -13.34
N ILE A 191 -5.40 29.11 -13.75
CA ILE A 191 -5.19 30.55 -13.63
C ILE A 191 -5.94 31.27 -14.76
N THR A 192 -6.71 32.29 -14.41
CA THR A 192 -7.55 33.06 -15.34
C THR A 192 -6.99 34.45 -15.63
N ASN A 193 -6.17 34.99 -14.72
CA ASN A 193 -5.48 36.26 -14.88
C ASN A 193 -4.33 36.36 -13.87
N SER A 194 -3.31 37.17 -14.17
CA SER A 194 -2.16 37.35 -13.28
C SER A 194 -1.57 38.75 -13.36
N THR A 195 -0.94 39.16 -12.25
CA THR A 195 -0.05 40.33 -12.14
C THR A 195 1.14 39.94 -11.28
N SER A 196 2.13 40.83 -11.14
CA SER A 196 3.30 40.61 -10.27
C SER A 196 2.97 40.41 -8.78
N SER A 197 1.72 40.70 -8.35
CA SER A 197 1.30 40.54 -6.95
C SER A 197 -0.02 39.79 -6.74
N ARG A 198 -0.62 39.21 -7.79
CA ARG A 198 -1.95 38.59 -7.72
C ARG A 198 -2.14 37.51 -8.78
N ILE A 199 -2.77 36.40 -8.39
CA ILE A 199 -3.23 35.32 -9.27
C ILE A 199 -4.74 35.18 -9.11
N ASP A 200 -5.49 35.35 -10.20
CA ASP A 200 -6.90 34.99 -10.27
C ASP A 200 -7.05 33.57 -10.83
N HIS A 201 -8.03 32.83 -10.35
CA HIS A 201 -8.24 31.45 -10.76
C HIS A 201 -9.73 31.10 -10.88
N THR A 202 -10.02 29.93 -11.44
CA THR A 202 -11.38 29.37 -11.41
C THR A 202 -11.80 29.17 -9.95
N GLY A 203 -12.83 29.89 -9.51
CA GLY A 203 -13.18 29.98 -8.09
C GLY A 203 -13.53 28.64 -7.42
N VAL A 204 -13.38 28.59 -6.10
CA VAL A 204 -13.83 27.55 -5.18
C VAL A 204 -14.95 28.10 -4.29
N ASN A 205 -15.74 27.21 -3.68
CA ASN A 205 -16.75 27.63 -2.71
C ASN A 205 -16.14 27.59 -1.30
N PRO A 206 -15.75 28.73 -0.69
CA PRO A 206 -15.12 28.77 0.62
C PRO A 206 -16.06 28.42 1.79
N ASP A 207 -17.35 28.17 1.55
CA ASP A 207 -18.30 27.74 2.57
C ASP A 207 -18.48 26.21 2.60
N LYS A 208 -17.84 25.50 1.67
CA LYS A 208 -17.93 24.03 1.57
C LYS A 208 -16.61 23.37 1.89
N TRP A 209 -16.67 22.21 2.52
CA TRP A 209 -15.52 21.31 2.59
C TRP A 209 -15.13 20.85 1.17
N PRO A 210 -13.83 20.79 0.81
CA PRO A 210 -12.67 21.02 1.69
C PRO A 210 -12.24 22.49 1.83
N PHE A 211 -12.76 23.41 1.02
CA PHE A 211 -12.22 24.78 0.94
C PHE A 211 -12.43 25.64 2.19
N ASN A 212 -13.48 25.40 2.99
CA ASN A 212 -13.79 26.24 4.16
C ASN A 212 -12.63 26.40 5.17
N PRO A 213 -11.96 25.32 5.61
CA PRO A 213 -10.73 25.45 6.40
C PRO A 213 -9.45 25.67 5.59
N HIS A 214 -9.50 25.50 4.26
CA HIS A 214 -8.33 25.41 3.39
C HIS A 214 -8.33 26.47 2.27
N ASN A 215 -8.81 27.68 2.53
CA ASN A 215 -8.77 28.81 1.58
C ASN A 215 -7.89 29.96 2.12
N PRO A 216 -7.35 30.84 1.26
CA PRO A 216 -6.40 31.90 1.68
C PRO A 216 -7.03 33.01 2.54
N GLY A 217 -8.37 33.07 2.61
CA GLY A 217 -9.08 33.96 3.53
C GLY A 217 -8.91 33.56 5.00
N VAL A 218 -8.61 32.29 5.28
CA VAL A 218 -8.40 31.78 6.63
C VAL A 218 -7.00 32.13 7.12
N TRP A 219 -6.92 32.81 8.26
CA TRP A 219 -5.67 33.13 8.92
C TRP A 219 -5.36 32.09 10.01
N ARG A 220 -4.09 31.69 10.14
CA ARG A 220 -3.53 30.94 11.27
C ARG A 220 -2.17 31.50 11.68
N ASN A 221 -1.73 31.28 12.92
CA ASN A 221 -0.48 31.87 13.44
C ASN A 221 0.76 31.04 13.08
N TYR A 222 0.80 30.52 11.87
CA TYR A 222 1.86 29.60 11.46
C TYR A 222 3.00 30.42 10.84
N PRO A 223 4.21 30.39 11.43
CA PRO A 223 5.32 31.21 10.95
C PRO A 223 5.57 30.98 9.45
N ASN A 224 5.59 32.06 8.68
CA ASN A 224 5.77 32.04 7.23
C ASN A 224 4.73 31.21 6.46
N ASN A 225 3.57 30.89 7.04
CA ASN A 225 2.49 30.15 6.37
C ASN A 225 1.09 30.56 6.88
N ASN A 226 0.91 31.81 7.28
CA ASN A 226 -0.30 32.27 7.97
C ASN A 226 -1.60 32.09 7.16
N ARG A 227 -1.50 32.06 5.83
CA ARG A 227 -2.63 31.95 4.91
C ARG A 227 -2.41 30.87 3.87
N GLY A 228 -1.54 29.91 4.13
CA GLY A 228 -1.15 28.90 3.15
C GLY A 228 -0.05 29.38 2.21
N GLN A 229 0.28 28.50 1.28
CA GLN A 229 1.43 28.62 0.40
C GLN A 229 1.15 27.96 -0.95
N LEU A 230 1.77 28.46 -2.01
CA LEU A 230 1.51 28.00 -3.38
C LEU A 230 2.77 27.89 -4.23
N TYR A 231 2.63 27.20 -5.36
CA TYR A 231 3.50 27.35 -6.52
C TYR A 231 2.64 27.42 -7.79
N LEU A 232 3.15 28.10 -8.80
CA LEU A 232 2.57 28.23 -10.13
C LEU A 232 3.30 27.30 -11.08
N PHE A 233 2.62 26.71 -12.05
CA PHE A 233 3.24 25.76 -12.96
C PHE A 233 2.52 25.67 -14.31
N ASN A 234 3.13 24.91 -15.23
CA ASN A 234 2.62 24.60 -16.57
C ASN A 234 2.63 25.81 -17.53
N LYS A 235 3.75 26.51 -17.61
CA LYS A 235 4.04 27.59 -18.58
C LYS A 235 5.43 27.41 -19.18
N LEU A 236 5.58 27.59 -20.50
CA LEU A 236 6.89 27.48 -21.16
C LEU A 236 7.87 28.55 -20.66
N GLU A 237 7.36 29.74 -20.38
CA GLU A 237 8.15 30.88 -19.91
C GLU A 237 8.70 30.66 -18.48
N ALA A 238 8.15 29.69 -17.74
CA ALA A 238 8.63 29.27 -16.43
C ALA A 238 9.60 28.07 -16.51
N LEU A 239 9.93 27.59 -17.72
CA LEU A 239 10.90 26.52 -17.91
C LEU A 239 12.31 27.13 -17.86
N ASP A 240 12.87 27.21 -16.65
CA ASP A 240 14.15 27.87 -16.41
C ASP A 240 15.11 27.07 -15.51
N TYR A 241 14.68 25.94 -14.97
CA TYR A 241 15.47 25.12 -14.06
C TYR A 241 15.69 23.69 -14.55
N ALA A 242 16.73 23.07 -13.99
CA ALA A 242 17.05 21.68 -14.26
C ALA A 242 15.89 20.73 -13.88
N ASN A 243 15.70 19.68 -14.67
CA ASN A 243 14.68 18.63 -14.51
C ASN A 243 13.22 19.12 -14.70
N GLU A 244 13.04 20.25 -15.37
CA GLU A 244 11.72 20.77 -15.72
C GLU A 244 11.33 20.49 -17.18
N TRP A 245 10.03 20.39 -17.44
CA TRP A 245 9.48 20.24 -18.79
C TRP A 245 8.20 21.05 -19.01
N TYR A 246 7.88 21.30 -20.27
CA TYR A 246 6.61 21.87 -20.72
C TYR A 246 6.15 21.21 -22.03
N TYR A 247 4.85 21.02 -22.20
CA TYR A 247 4.30 20.50 -23.44
C TYR A 247 3.32 21.50 -24.08
N ASP A 248 3.65 21.91 -25.30
CA ASP A 248 2.78 22.73 -26.14
C ASP A 248 1.82 21.81 -26.91
N ASP A 249 0.56 21.79 -26.47
CA ASP A 249 -0.49 20.97 -27.07
C ASP A 249 -0.83 21.41 -28.50
N THR A 250 -0.72 22.71 -28.81
CA THR A 250 -1.06 23.22 -30.13
C THR A 250 0.03 22.86 -31.14
N ALA A 251 1.29 23.02 -30.75
CA ALA A 251 2.44 22.70 -31.59
C ALA A 251 2.80 21.20 -31.58
N GLN A 252 2.32 20.44 -30.60
CA GLN A 252 2.73 19.05 -30.33
C GLN A 252 4.25 18.95 -30.09
N VAL A 253 4.76 19.82 -29.22
CA VAL A 253 6.20 19.94 -28.90
C VAL A 253 6.42 19.78 -27.40
N LEU A 254 7.29 18.86 -27.04
CA LEU A 254 7.84 18.75 -25.68
C LEU A 254 9.10 19.59 -25.57
N TYR A 255 9.18 20.42 -24.54
CA TYR A 255 10.34 21.18 -24.12
C TYR A 255 10.85 20.60 -22.80
N PHE A 256 12.17 20.44 -22.67
CA PHE A 256 12.80 19.83 -21.50
C PHE A 256 14.16 20.47 -21.22
N GLN A 257 14.45 20.73 -19.95
CA GLN A 257 15.73 21.23 -19.48
C GLN A 257 16.44 20.17 -18.62
N PRO A 258 17.38 19.40 -19.19
CA PRO A 258 18.10 18.36 -18.46
C PRO A 258 19.07 18.96 -17.43
N SER A 259 19.28 18.23 -16.33
CA SER A 259 20.15 18.67 -15.23
C SER A 259 21.63 18.73 -15.57
N ASP A 260 22.09 18.00 -16.57
CA ASP A 260 23.49 18.03 -17.03
C ASP A 260 23.75 19.11 -18.10
N GLY A 261 22.69 19.80 -18.57
CA GLY A 261 22.74 20.83 -19.60
C GLY A 261 23.04 20.33 -21.00
N ASN A 262 23.15 19.02 -21.23
CA ASN A 262 23.44 18.44 -22.54
C ASN A 262 22.15 18.14 -23.29
N ILE A 263 22.22 18.09 -24.63
CA ILE A 263 21.10 17.62 -25.42
C ILE A 263 20.81 16.15 -25.06
N PRO A 264 19.56 15.77 -24.73
CA PRO A 264 19.26 14.38 -24.43
C PRO A 264 19.48 13.48 -25.65
N LEU A 265 20.00 12.28 -25.44
CA LEU A 265 20.11 11.28 -26.50
C LEU A 265 18.73 10.68 -26.81
N ASP A 266 18.61 10.16 -28.02
CA ASP A 266 17.42 9.42 -28.46
C ASP A 266 17.11 8.27 -27.48
N GLY A 267 15.94 8.34 -26.87
CA GLY A 267 15.43 7.32 -25.97
C GLY A 267 15.80 7.46 -24.50
N GLU A 268 16.51 8.51 -24.08
CA GLU A 268 16.80 8.78 -22.66
C GLU A 268 15.62 9.40 -21.91
N VAL A 269 14.78 10.15 -22.62
CA VAL A 269 13.57 10.78 -22.10
C VAL A 269 12.34 9.99 -22.56
N GLU A 270 11.39 9.80 -21.65
CA GLU A 270 10.14 9.11 -21.91
C GLU A 270 8.96 9.94 -21.41
N PHE A 271 7.79 9.82 -22.06
CA PHE A 271 6.56 10.44 -21.61
C PHE A 271 5.45 9.41 -21.44
N ALA A 272 4.52 9.65 -20.50
CA ALA A 272 3.33 8.82 -20.33
C ALA A 272 2.45 8.86 -21.59
N LYS A 273 2.17 7.70 -22.19
CA LYS A 273 1.37 7.56 -23.41
C LYS A 273 0.00 6.93 -23.18
N SER A 274 -0.17 6.23 -22.07
CA SER A 274 -1.44 5.65 -21.63
C SER A 274 -1.58 5.87 -20.12
N ARG A 275 -2.83 5.91 -19.65
CA ARG A 275 -3.10 5.90 -18.21
C ARG A 275 -2.80 4.53 -17.60
N TYR A 276 -3.13 3.45 -18.32
CA TYR A 276 -3.01 2.09 -17.80
C TYR A 276 -1.88 1.35 -18.51
N ALA A 277 -1.09 0.63 -17.72
CA ALA A 277 -0.16 -0.38 -18.22
C ALA A 277 -0.87 -1.75 -18.35
N ALA A 278 -1.89 -2.01 -17.53
CA ALA A 278 -2.71 -3.21 -17.62
C ALA A 278 -4.13 -3.02 -17.11
N GLU A 279 -5.07 -3.75 -17.73
CA GLU A 279 -6.48 -3.80 -17.34
C GLU A 279 -6.98 -5.26 -17.27
N LEU A 280 -7.38 -5.70 -16.08
CA LEU A 280 -7.95 -7.02 -15.81
C LEU A 280 -9.47 -6.91 -15.75
N ASN A 281 -10.09 -6.97 -16.93
CA ASN A 281 -11.55 -6.85 -17.10
C ASN A 281 -12.30 -8.17 -16.84
N GLY A 282 -11.66 -9.32 -17.03
CA GLY A 282 -12.25 -10.63 -16.75
C GLY A 282 -12.12 -11.08 -15.28
N ASN A 283 -12.82 -12.16 -14.95
CA ASN A 283 -12.79 -12.81 -13.63
C ASN A 283 -11.79 -13.97 -13.61
N TYR A 284 -11.34 -14.39 -12.42
CA TYR A 284 -10.44 -15.53 -12.25
C TYR A 284 -9.15 -15.40 -13.09
N ILE A 285 -8.56 -14.21 -13.05
CA ILE A 285 -7.27 -13.88 -13.66
C ILE A 285 -6.20 -13.88 -12.58
N LYS A 286 -5.09 -14.55 -12.84
CA LYS A 286 -3.87 -14.48 -12.04
C LYS A 286 -2.79 -13.76 -12.84
N ILE A 287 -2.17 -12.75 -12.26
CA ILE A 287 -1.01 -12.06 -12.83
C ILE A 287 0.16 -12.08 -11.83
N GLU A 288 1.33 -12.51 -12.30
CA GLU A 288 2.45 -12.84 -11.43
C GLU A 288 3.82 -12.40 -11.96
N GLY A 289 4.59 -11.69 -11.14
CA GLY A 289 6.01 -11.42 -11.40
C GLY A 289 6.27 -10.42 -12.53
N ILE A 290 5.38 -9.45 -12.77
CA ILE A 290 5.51 -8.46 -13.84
C ILE A 290 5.84 -7.09 -13.25
N HIS A 291 6.74 -6.36 -13.91
CA HIS A 291 7.05 -4.97 -13.59
C HIS A 291 6.24 -4.02 -14.48
N PHE A 292 5.61 -3.02 -13.89
CA PHE A 292 4.83 -1.99 -14.56
C PHE A 292 5.47 -0.63 -14.30
N PHE A 293 5.55 0.21 -15.32
CA PHE A 293 6.15 1.53 -15.22
C PHE A 293 5.31 2.62 -15.89
N GLY A 294 5.15 3.75 -15.20
CA GLY A 294 4.58 4.99 -15.72
C GLY A 294 3.07 4.99 -15.97
N GLY A 295 2.36 3.92 -15.58
CA GLY A 295 0.90 3.81 -15.72
C GLY A 295 0.28 2.86 -14.69
N SER A 296 -1.01 3.07 -14.41
CA SER A 296 -1.75 2.33 -13.39
C SER A 296 -2.06 0.90 -13.85
N VAL A 297 -2.39 0.03 -12.89
CA VAL A 297 -3.02 -1.26 -13.15
C VAL A 297 -4.46 -1.24 -12.63
N LEU A 298 -5.42 -1.63 -13.47
CA LEU A 298 -6.83 -1.71 -13.11
C LEU A 298 -7.28 -3.16 -12.96
N VAL A 299 -7.77 -3.55 -11.78
CA VAL A 299 -8.37 -4.87 -11.51
C VAL A 299 -9.88 -4.73 -11.38
N LYS A 300 -10.61 -4.94 -12.48
CA LYS A 300 -12.05 -4.71 -12.55
C LYS A 300 -12.87 -5.97 -12.32
N GLY A 301 -12.43 -7.12 -12.83
CA GLY A 301 -13.13 -8.38 -12.61
C GLY A 301 -12.93 -8.94 -11.20
N ASN A 302 -13.77 -9.90 -10.83
CA ASN A 302 -13.80 -10.53 -9.53
C ASN A 302 -12.89 -11.76 -9.47
N TYR A 303 -12.54 -12.19 -8.26
CA TYR A 303 -11.73 -13.39 -8.01
C TYR A 303 -10.36 -13.32 -8.70
N ASN A 304 -9.79 -12.12 -8.78
CA ASN A 304 -8.50 -11.91 -9.43
C ASN A 304 -7.37 -12.00 -8.40
N THR A 305 -6.19 -12.40 -8.86
CA THR A 305 -4.97 -12.52 -8.03
C THR A 305 -3.85 -11.72 -8.66
N PHE A 306 -3.32 -10.75 -7.92
CA PHE A 306 -2.19 -9.91 -8.28
C PHE A 306 -1.02 -10.26 -7.34
N LEU A 307 -0.03 -11.00 -7.84
CA LEU A 307 1.00 -11.64 -7.02
C LEU A 307 2.42 -11.21 -7.43
N ASN A 308 3.23 -10.76 -6.47
CA ASN A 308 4.67 -10.50 -6.69
C ASN A 308 4.96 -9.56 -7.87
N ASN A 309 4.08 -8.60 -8.15
CA ASN A 309 4.27 -7.63 -9.22
C ASN A 309 4.87 -6.33 -8.66
N THR A 310 5.51 -5.55 -9.54
CA THR A 310 6.06 -4.23 -9.20
C THR A 310 5.34 -3.16 -10.00
N ILE A 311 4.94 -2.05 -9.38
CA ILE A 311 4.39 -0.87 -10.07
C ILE A 311 5.18 0.36 -9.64
N ILE A 312 5.86 1.00 -10.59
CA ILE A 312 6.63 2.23 -10.38
C ILE A 312 5.99 3.36 -11.16
N HIS A 313 5.81 4.53 -10.53
CA HIS A 313 5.18 5.70 -11.18
C HIS A 313 3.78 5.41 -11.75
N GLY A 314 3.02 4.52 -11.10
CA GLY A 314 1.72 4.06 -11.59
C GLY A 314 0.57 5.05 -11.39
N GLY A 315 0.72 6.03 -10.51
CA GLY A 315 -0.32 7.01 -10.17
C GLY A 315 0.17 8.46 -10.27
N GLU A 316 1.05 8.75 -11.24
CA GLU A 316 1.56 10.10 -11.46
C GLU A 316 0.54 10.98 -12.19
N LEU A 317 0.20 12.12 -11.58
CA LEU A 317 -0.79 13.07 -12.07
C LEU A 317 -0.75 14.36 -11.24
N HIS A 318 -1.30 15.45 -11.79
CA HIS A 318 -1.71 16.61 -10.99
C HIS A 318 -3.20 16.53 -10.58
N ASP A 319 -3.57 17.23 -9.50
CA ASP A 319 -4.96 17.25 -8.99
C ASP A 319 -5.97 17.77 -10.05
N ASP A 320 -7.24 17.44 -9.87
CA ASP A 320 -8.32 17.92 -10.73
C ASP A 320 -8.56 19.42 -10.52
N THR A 321 -8.61 20.18 -11.61
CA THR A 321 -8.79 21.63 -11.57
C THR A 321 -10.23 22.04 -11.27
N ASN A 322 -11.16 21.08 -11.17
CA ASN A 322 -12.56 21.30 -10.82
C ASN A 322 -13.01 20.51 -9.58
N ASN A 323 -12.07 19.95 -8.80
CA ASN A 323 -12.43 19.11 -7.65
C ASN A 323 -13.35 19.85 -6.67
N THR A 324 -14.28 19.09 -6.09
CA THR A 324 -15.17 19.53 -5.01
C THR A 324 -14.96 18.72 -3.73
N SER A 325 -13.91 17.90 -3.72
CA SER A 325 -13.52 16.97 -2.68
C SER A 325 -12.00 16.95 -2.59
N ALA A 326 -11.46 16.61 -1.42
CA ALA A 326 -10.02 16.46 -1.21
C ALA A 326 -9.50 15.06 -1.61
N ASN A 327 -10.33 14.17 -2.15
CA ASN A 327 -9.93 12.82 -2.53
C ASN A 327 -10.16 12.56 -4.02
N ILE A 328 -9.31 11.72 -4.60
CA ILE A 328 -9.46 11.14 -5.94
C ILE A 328 -9.34 9.61 -5.86
N GLY A 329 -10.03 8.90 -6.76
CA GLY A 329 -10.00 7.42 -6.84
C GLY A 329 -8.81 6.84 -7.61
N ASN A 330 -7.92 7.68 -8.15
CA ASN A 330 -6.76 7.24 -8.91
C ASN A 330 -5.70 6.60 -8.01
N ALA A 331 -5.11 5.50 -8.46
CA ALA A 331 -4.07 4.78 -7.73
C ALA A 331 -3.06 4.14 -8.69
N ALA A 332 -1.90 3.73 -8.18
CA ALA A 332 -1.01 2.85 -8.93
C ALA A 332 -1.66 1.49 -9.20
N LEU A 333 -2.43 0.95 -8.25
CA LEU A 333 -3.25 -0.25 -8.39
C LEU A 333 -4.70 0.04 -7.96
N GLU A 334 -5.63 -0.03 -8.91
CA GLU A 334 -7.06 0.20 -8.67
C GLU A 334 -7.82 -1.14 -8.59
N VAL A 335 -8.24 -1.55 -7.40
CA VAL A 335 -9.08 -2.74 -7.19
C VAL A 335 -10.55 -2.34 -7.19
N ARG A 336 -11.24 -2.73 -8.25
CA ARG A 336 -12.66 -2.44 -8.48
C ARG A 336 -13.55 -3.68 -8.46
N GLY A 337 -12.97 -4.87 -8.65
CA GLY A 337 -13.66 -6.16 -8.49
C GLY A 337 -13.50 -6.76 -7.09
N GLY A 338 -14.52 -7.48 -6.63
CA GLY A 338 -14.50 -8.15 -5.33
C GLY A 338 -13.76 -9.49 -5.35
N ASN A 339 -13.48 -10.01 -4.15
CA ASN A 339 -12.74 -11.26 -3.94
C ASN A 339 -11.34 -11.22 -4.58
N THR A 340 -10.69 -10.05 -4.55
CA THR A 340 -9.36 -9.86 -5.13
C THR A 340 -8.29 -10.12 -4.08
N LEU A 341 -7.24 -10.86 -4.45
CA LEU A 341 -6.02 -11.00 -3.65
C LEU A 341 -4.91 -10.14 -4.27
N VAL A 342 -4.34 -9.24 -3.48
CA VAL A 342 -3.11 -8.51 -3.81
C VAL A 342 -2.04 -8.91 -2.81
N LYS A 343 -1.00 -9.61 -3.28
CA LYS A 343 0.01 -10.21 -2.40
C LYS A 343 1.43 -9.99 -2.90
N GLY A 344 2.36 -9.68 -2.00
CA GLY A 344 3.80 -9.69 -2.30
C GLY A 344 4.24 -8.61 -3.29
N CYS A 345 3.40 -7.61 -3.56
CA CYS A 345 3.67 -6.61 -4.58
C CYS A 345 4.50 -5.44 -4.04
N THR A 346 5.28 -4.82 -4.92
CA THR A 346 5.97 -3.56 -4.64
C THR A 346 5.31 -2.43 -5.39
N ILE A 347 4.90 -1.38 -4.68
CA ILE A 347 4.35 -0.16 -5.28
C ILE A 347 5.19 1.00 -4.81
N ASN A 348 5.77 1.75 -5.75
CA ASN A 348 6.62 2.88 -5.42
C ASN A 348 6.39 4.06 -6.35
N HIS A 349 6.45 5.27 -5.80
CA HIS A 349 6.17 6.53 -6.48
C HIS A 349 4.76 6.61 -7.07
N SER A 350 3.88 7.33 -6.37
CA SER A 350 2.56 7.68 -6.86
C SER A 350 2.21 9.09 -6.37
N SER A 351 1.81 9.98 -7.28
CA SER A 351 1.30 11.30 -6.88
C SER A 351 -0.01 11.18 -6.10
N SER A 352 -0.76 10.08 -6.29
CA SER A 352 -2.02 9.77 -5.61
C SER A 352 -1.89 8.53 -4.71
N ASN A 353 -2.95 7.71 -4.63
CA ASN A 353 -2.96 6.48 -3.84
C ASN A 353 -1.96 5.44 -4.36
N GLY A 354 -1.50 4.54 -3.49
CA GLY A 354 -0.79 3.33 -3.89
C GLY A 354 -1.77 2.25 -4.39
N ILE A 355 -2.61 1.73 -3.49
CA ILE A 355 -3.67 0.76 -3.77
C ILE A 355 -5.02 1.35 -3.36
N THR A 356 -6.03 1.28 -4.22
CA THR A 356 -7.43 1.52 -3.83
C THR A 356 -8.26 0.25 -3.88
N VAL A 357 -9.24 0.12 -2.97
CA VAL A 357 -10.28 -0.91 -3.00
C VAL A 357 -11.66 -0.22 -2.98
N GLU A 358 -12.32 -0.22 -4.14
CA GLU A 358 -13.38 0.72 -4.48
C GLU A 358 -14.78 0.11 -4.36
N ASN A 359 -15.44 0.34 -3.22
CA ASN A 359 -16.78 -0.19 -2.93
C ASN A 359 -17.85 0.24 -3.95
N TRP A 360 -17.78 1.49 -4.43
CA TRP A 360 -18.75 2.02 -5.39
C TRP A 360 -18.74 1.26 -6.72
N SER A 361 -17.62 0.59 -7.04
CA SER A 361 -17.49 -0.26 -8.23
C SER A 361 -17.80 -1.74 -7.95
N GLY A 362 -18.18 -2.08 -6.71
CA GLY A 362 -18.51 -3.43 -6.30
C GLY A 362 -17.36 -4.22 -5.68
N ALA A 363 -16.21 -3.61 -5.33
CA ALA A 363 -15.15 -4.30 -4.61
C ALA A 363 -15.58 -4.63 -3.17
N HIS A 364 -15.29 -5.86 -2.72
CA HIS A 364 -15.55 -6.39 -1.38
C HIS A 364 -14.73 -7.68 -1.19
N ASN A 365 -14.68 -8.26 0.01
CA ASN A 365 -14.05 -9.56 0.30
C ASN A 365 -12.61 -9.67 -0.20
N SER A 366 -11.86 -8.57 -0.22
CA SER A 366 -10.52 -8.52 -0.82
C SER A 366 -9.44 -8.57 0.25
N VAL A 367 -8.30 -9.17 -0.09
CA VAL A 367 -7.15 -9.29 0.81
C VAL A 367 -5.97 -8.57 0.20
N ILE A 368 -5.41 -7.62 0.94
CA ILE A 368 -4.23 -6.85 0.57
C ILE A 368 -3.14 -7.21 1.57
N GLU A 369 -2.23 -8.10 1.21
CA GLU A 369 -1.25 -8.64 2.16
C GLU A 369 0.21 -8.70 1.70
N GLU A 370 1.14 -8.59 2.64
CA GLU A 370 2.58 -8.75 2.37
C GLU A 370 3.12 -7.84 1.26
N ASN A 371 2.52 -6.66 1.07
CA ASN A 371 2.95 -5.70 0.06
C ASN A 371 3.92 -4.67 0.64
N LYS A 372 4.85 -4.20 -0.19
CA LYS A 372 5.70 -3.04 0.10
C LYS A 372 5.17 -1.84 -0.66
N ILE A 373 4.70 -0.81 0.05
CA ILE A 373 4.21 0.42 -0.58
C ILE A 373 5.05 1.59 -0.09
N SER A 374 5.57 2.39 -1.02
CA SER A 374 6.35 3.56 -0.65
C SER A 374 6.13 4.78 -1.53
N ASN A 375 6.38 5.95 -0.95
CA ASN A 375 6.44 7.23 -1.64
C ASN A 375 5.15 7.57 -2.41
N THR A 376 4.07 7.76 -1.67
CA THR A 376 2.74 8.04 -2.23
C THR A 376 2.19 9.40 -1.81
N ASN A 377 1.19 9.90 -2.53
CA ASN A 377 0.49 11.15 -2.24
C ASN A 377 1.39 12.40 -2.28
N TYR A 378 2.20 12.56 -3.32
CA TYR A 378 2.95 13.81 -3.55
C TYR A 378 2.05 15.04 -3.75
N LEU A 379 0.76 14.83 -4.06
CA LEU A 379 -0.21 15.92 -4.13
C LEU A 379 -0.50 16.55 -2.76
N GLY A 380 -0.35 15.80 -1.67
CA GLY A 380 -0.74 16.30 -0.35
C GLY A 380 -2.25 16.51 -0.22
N ILE A 381 -3.03 15.52 -0.66
CA ILE A 381 -4.50 15.49 -0.56
C ILE A 381 -4.96 14.24 0.20
N HIS A 382 -6.27 13.94 0.29
CA HIS A 382 -6.81 12.75 0.98
C HIS A 382 -6.62 11.44 0.19
N THR A 383 -5.42 11.21 -0.34
CA THR A 383 -4.99 9.94 -0.92
C THR A 383 -3.95 9.27 -0.02
N THR A 384 -3.85 7.95 -0.08
CA THR A 384 -3.07 7.16 0.89
C THR A 384 -2.35 5.97 0.22
N PRO A 385 -1.28 5.42 0.83
CA PRO A 385 -0.60 4.23 0.34
C PRO A 385 -1.57 3.06 0.07
N ILE A 386 -2.48 2.79 1.00
CA ILE A 386 -3.63 1.90 0.81
C ILE A 386 -4.90 2.64 1.25
N ARG A 387 -5.90 2.67 0.38
CA ARG A 387 -7.22 3.28 0.63
C ARG A 387 -8.33 2.28 0.35
N SER A 388 -9.03 1.83 1.38
CA SER A 388 -10.19 0.94 1.22
C SER A 388 -11.48 1.59 1.70
N LEU A 389 -12.47 1.62 0.81
CA LEU A 389 -13.87 1.93 1.15
C LEU A 389 -14.75 0.69 1.14
N ALA A 390 -14.19 -0.46 0.74
CA ALA A 390 -14.87 -1.73 0.52
C ALA A 390 -15.08 -2.53 1.81
N ASN A 391 -16.11 -3.37 1.79
CA ASN A 391 -16.49 -4.20 2.93
C ASN A 391 -15.76 -5.54 2.94
N ASN A 392 -15.62 -6.11 4.13
CA ASN A 392 -14.97 -7.40 4.37
C ASN A 392 -13.55 -7.42 3.77
N VAL A 393 -12.80 -6.33 3.95
CA VAL A 393 -11.42 -6.22 3.46
C VAL A 393 -10.45 -6.50 4.58
N SER A 394 -9.47 -7.35 4.31
CA SER A 394 -8.32 -7.59 5.21
C SER A 394 -7.07 -6.93 4.64
N ILE A 395 -6.43 -6.08 5.44
CA ILE A 395 -5.17 -5.42 5.11
C ILE A 395 -4.13 -5.92 6.11
N LEU A 396 -3.26 -6.82 5.66
CA LEU A 396 -2.45 -7.66 6.52
C LEU A 396 -0.96 -7.58 6.19
N LYS A 397 -0.08 -7.44 7.18
CA LYS A 397 1.37 -7.70 6.99
C LYS A 397 2.03 -6.84 5.91
N ASN A 398 1.49 -5.66 5.62
CA ASN A 398 2.09 -4.75 4.66
C ASN A 398 3.16 -3.90 5.33
N THR A 399 4.19 -3.52 4.58
CA THR A 399 5.17 -2.50 4.99
C THR A 399 4.95 -1.25 4.15
N ILE A 400 4.62 -0.15 4.81
CA ILE A 400 4.25 1.13 4.21
C ILE A 400 5.19 2.22 4.72
N VAL A 401 5.84 2.95 3.80
CA VAL A 401 6.80 4.00 4.17
C VAL A 401 6.64 5.22 3.27
N ASN A 402 6.68 6.42 3.84
CA ASN A 402 6.61 7.71 3.13
C ASN A 402 5.25 7.99 2.47
N SER A 403 4.46 8.87 3.10
CA SER A 403 3.25 9.43 2.49
C SER A 403 3.09 10.91 2.77
N GLY A 404 2.56 11.65 1.80
CA GLY A 404 2.28 13.07 1.95
C GLY A 404 1.26 13.38 3.06
N ARG A 405 0.26 12.51 3.27
CA ARG A 405 -0.80 12.68 4.28
C ARG A 405 -0.92 11.46 5.18
N ASP A 406 -1.93 10.61 5.01
CA ASP A 406 -2.17 9.47 5.89
C ASP A 406 -1.34 8.25 5.48
N GLY A 407 -0.97 7.41 6.44
CA GLY A 407 -0.29 6.15 6.15
C GLY A 407 -1.23 5.06 5.62
N LEU A 408 -2.45 4.97 6.15
CA LEU A 408 -3.41 3.93 5.83
C LEU A 408 -4.86 4.40 6.06
N TYR A 409 -5.78 4.07 5.15
CA TYR A 409 -7.20 4.41 5.27
C TYR A 409 -8.14 3.23 5.05
N VAL A 410 -9.06 3.00 6.00
CA VAL A 410 -10.11 1.98 5.90
C VAL A 410 -11.45 2.52 6.41
N GLY A 411 -12.45 2.59 5.53
CA GLY A 411 -13.79 3.12 5.84
C GLY A 411 -14.97 2.16 5.63
N GLY A 412 -14.70 0.92 5.18
CA GLY A 412 -15.69 -0.13 4.93
C GLY A 412 -16.22 -0.80 6.20
N TYR A 413 -17.12 -1.77 6.03
CA TYR A 413 -17.68 -2.58 7.13
C TYR A 413 -16.96 -3.93 7.28
N ASN A 414 -16.88 -4.45 8.50
CA ASN A 414 -16.34 -5.78 8.82
C ASN A 414 -14.90 -5.97 8.32
N CYS A 415 -14.07 -4.93 8.45
CA CYS A 415 -12.70 -4.96 7.96
C CYS A 415 -11.72 -5.36 9.07
N GLU A 416 -10.56 -5.83 8.65
CA GLU A 416 -9.44 -6.17 9.51
C GLU A 416 -8.18 -5.46 9.03
N VAL A 417 -7.49 -4.80 9.96
CA VAL A 417 -6.21 -4.13 9.72
C VAL A 417 -5.22 -4.67 10.73
N ALA A 418 -4.35 -5.58 10.29
CA ALA A 418 -3.49 -6.29 11.22
C ALA A 418 -2.06 -6.52 10.75
N TYR A 419 -1.14 -6.50 11.70
CA TYR A 419 0.28 -6.81 11.46
C TYR A 419 0.93 -5.90 10.41
N ASN A 420 0.43 -4.70 10.15
CA ASN A 420 1.05 -3.77 9.22
C ASN A 420 2.12 -2.93 9.93
N ASP A 421 3.23 -2.69 9.26
CA ASP A 421 4.26 -1.72 9.63
C ASP A 421 4.06 -0.48 8.76
N VAL A 422 3.73 0.65 9.39
CA VAL A 422 3.44 1.91 8.69
C VAL A 422 4.23 3.03 9.34
N SER A 423 5.05 3.70 8.55
CA SER A 423 5.90 4.79 9.03
C SER A 423 6.08 5.94 8.06
N PHE A 424 6.54 7.08 8.59
CA PHE A 424 6.88 8.29 7.83
C PHE A 424 5.71 8.84 6.99
N SER A 425 4.50 8.88 7.55
CA SER A 425 3.38 9.62 6.98
C SER A 425 3.43 11.11 7.35
N GLN A 426 2.51 11.91 6.82
CA GLN A 426 2.39 13.37 7.01
C GLN A 426 3.62 14.15 6.54
N LEU A 427 4.28 13.72 5.46
CA LEU A 427 5.46 14.43 4.94
C LEU A 427 5.13 15.80 4.31
N ILE A 428 3.86 16.02 3.93
CA ILE A 428 3.37 17.25 3.31
C ILE A 428 2.24 17.89 4.13
N ASN A 429 1.32 17.08 4.63
CA ASN A 429 0.12 17.54 5.33
C ASN A 429 0.24 17.43 6.84
N SER A 430 -0.81 17.91 7.51
CA SER A 430 -1.02 17.83 8.95
C SER A 430 -2.50 17.53 9.21
N ASP A 431 -2.88 17.30 10.46
CA ASP A 431 -4.25 16.95 10.88
C ASP A 431 -4.73 15.64 10.23
N SER A 432 -3.97 14.59 10.52
CA SER A 432 -4.06 13.29 9.86
C SER A 432 -3.37 12.23 10.74
N GLY A 433 -3.54 10.95 10.42
CA GLY A 433 -3.02 9.83 11.23
C GLY A 433 -2.20 8.83 10.42
N VAL A 434 -1.29 8.10 11.08
CA VAL A 434 -0.62 6.93 10.48
C VAL A 434 -1.70 5.93 10.03
N PHE A 435 -2.67 5.67 10.90
CA PHE A 435 -3.99 5.18 10.52
C PHE A 435 -5.01 6.32 10.56
N TYR A 436 -5.80 6.50 9.51
CA TYR A 436 -6.82 7.53 9.42
C TYR A 436 -8.14 6.98 8.87
N THR A 437 -9.26 7.40 9.43
CA THR A 437 -10.59 7.14 8.83
C THR A 437 -11.60 8.21 9.23
N VAL A 438 -12.66 8.34 8.43
CA VAL A 438 -13.82 9.19 8.73
C VAL A 438 -15.06 8.30 8.74
N GLY A 439 -15.91 8.52 9.74
CA GLY A 439 -17.10 7.71 9.93
C GLY A 439 -18.40 8.35 9.45
N ASN A 440 -19.48 7.71 9.85
CA ASN A 440 -20.85 8.10 9.56
C ASN A 440 -21.77 7.53 10.65
N SER A 441 -23.08 7.51 10.44
CA SER A 441 -24.03 7.00 11.44
C SER A 441 -23.88 5.50 11.76
N SER A 442 -23.15 4.74 10.94
CA SER A 442 -23.12 3.27 11.01
C SER A 442 -21.95 2.75 11.85
N LEU A 443 -22.20 1.69 12.62
CA LEU A 443 -21.16 0.90 13.27
C LEU A 443 -20.35 0.13 12.21
N LYS A 444 -19.03 0.32 12.20
CA LYS A 444 -18.16 -0.26 11.18
C LYS A 444 -17.80 -1.71 11.43
N ASN A 445 -17.83 -2.16 12.68
CA ASN A 445 -17.37 -3.49 13.10
C ASN A 445 -15.97 -3.81 12.52
N THR A 446 -15.05 -2.86 12.65
CA THR A 446 -13.69 -2.97 12.09
C THR A 446 -12.68 -3.16 13.22
N ARG A 447 -11.76 -4.12 13.05
CA ARG A 447 -10.70 -4.39 14.01
C ARG A 447 -9.35 -3.92 13.49
N ILE A 448 -8.62 -3.15 14.30
CA ILE A 448 -7.29 -2.64 14.02
C ILE A 448 -6.36 -3.20 15.08
N HIS A 449 -5.51 -4.17 14.76
CA HIS A 449 -4.71 -4.84 15.78
C HIS A 449 -3.31 -5.30 15.38
N HIS A 450 -2.40 -5.37 16.35
CA HIS A 450 -1.04 -5.86 16.14
C HIS A 450 -0.28 -5.10 15.05
N ASN A 451 -0.59 -3.83 14.83
CA ASN A 451 0.14 -2.99 13.89
C ASN A 451 1.26 -2.21 14.59
N TRP A 452 2.28 -1.86 13.82
CA TRP A 452 3.29 -0.88 14.18
C TRP A 452 3.00 0.42 13.41
N PHE A 453 2.66 1.48 14.14
CA PHE A 453 2.35 2.79 13.57
C PHE A 453 3.30 3.84 14.14
N HIS A 454 4.24 4.33 13.32
CA HIS A 454 5.36 5.04 13.91
C HIS A 454 6.08 6.07 13.04
N ASP A 455 6.98 6.83 13.69
CA ASP A 455 7.89 7.78 13.05
C ASP A 455 7.16 8.72 12.09
N ALA A 456 6.14 9.42 12.61
CA ALA A 456 5.31 10.34 11.84
C ALA A 456 5.34 11.74 12.45
N THR A 457 5.74 12.73 11.66
CA THR A 457 5.82 14.12 12.10
C THR A 457 5.37 15.04 10.98
N ALA A 458 4.36 15.87 11.28
CA ALA A 458 3.87 16.85 10.31
C ALA A 458 4.87 18.01 10.11
N PRO A 459 4.89 18.70 8.96
CA PRO A 459 5.93 19.66 8.64
C PRO A 459 5.83 20.94 9.49
N ALA A 460 6.96 21.59 9.74
CA ALA A 460 7.06 22.79 10.59
C ALA A 460 6.15 23.96 10.18
N TYR A 461 5.82 24.09 8.88
CA TYR A 461 4.92 25.14 8.38
C TYR A 461 3.44 24.93 8.75
N SER A 462 3.08 23.78 9.32
CA SER A 462 1.69 23.37 9.55
C SER A 462 1.14 23.66 10.95
N HIS A 463 1.96 24.26 11.83
CA HIS A 463 1.63 24.51 13.24
C HIS A 463 2.40 25.72 13.77
N GLU A 464 2.04 26.17 14.98
CA GLU A 464 2.79 27.19 15.70
C GLU A 464 4.07 26.60 16.32
N ILE A 465 5.11 27.42 16.56
CA ILE A 465 6.43 26.98 17.06
C ILE A 465 6.35 26.14 18.35
N ASN A 466 5.36 26.41 19.20
CA ASN A 466 5.20 25.78 20.51
C ASN A 466 4.01 24.81 20.55
N GLU A 467 3.44 24.45 19.40
CA GLU A 467 2.37 23.46 19.30
C GLU A 467 2.90 22.15 18.72
N ALA A 468 2.24 21.05 19.10
CA ALA A 468 2.52 19.75 18.53
C ALA A 468 2.18 19.74 17.02
N ALA A 469 3.10 19.23 16.20
CA ALA A 469 2.82 18.98 14.79
C ALA A 469 1.77 17.86 14.68
N LYS A 470 0.65 18.09 13.98
CA LYS A 470 -0.53 17.19 14.04
C LYS A 470 -0.40 15.93 13.16
N ALA A 471 0.45 15.01 13.58
CA ALA A 471 0.50 13.63 13.06
C ALA A 471 0.15 12.65 14.19
N ALA A 472 -1.06 12.10 14.15
CA ALA A 472 -1.54 11.13 15.13
C ALA A 472 -1.10 9.71 14.78
N GLY A 473 -1.03 8.81 15.77
CA GLY A 473 -0.87 7.38 15.52
C GLY A 473 -2.11 6.78 14.87
N ILE A 474 -3.21 6.72 15.62
CA ILE A 474 -4.51 6.25 15.16
C ILE A 474 -5.52 7.39 15.27
N TYR A 475 -6.05 7.81 14.12
CA TYR A 475 -7.02 8.88 14.03
C TYR A 475 -8.36 8.34 13.51
N LEU A 476 -9.28 8.11 14.44
CA LEU A 476 -10.67 7.83 14.15
C LEU A 476 -11.40 9.17 14.08
N ASP A 477 -11.29 9.84 12.94
CA ASP A 477 -11.81 11.18 12.75
C ASP A 477 -13.35 11.17 12.69
N ASN A 478 -13.93 12.35 12.46
CA ASN A 478 -15.34 12.70 12.51
C ASN A 478 -16.33 11.53 12.34
N ASN A 479 -17.11 11.27 13.40
CA ASN A 479 -18.23 10.33 13.42
C ASN A 479 -17.86 8.85 13.19
N SER A 480 -16.63 8.45 13.51
CA SER A 480 -16.18 7.06 13.52
C SER A 480 -16.87 6.24 14.61
N LYS A 481 -17.38 5.06 14.25
CA LYS A 481 -18.14 4.20 15.17
C LYS A 481 -17.88 2.72 14.97
N GLY A 482 -17.91 1.94 16.06
CA GLY A 482 -17.81 0.49 16.01
C GLY A 482 -16.43 0.00 15.58
N PHE A 483 -15.38 0.57 16.17
CA PHE A 483 -14.00 0.13 15.97
C PHE A 483 -13.46 -0.54 17.23
N THR A 484 -12.76 -1.65 17.05
CA THR A 484 -11.94 -2.27 18.09
C THR A 484 -10.47 -2.11 17.73
N VAL A 485 -9.73 -1.42 18.58
CA VAL A 485 -8.32 -1.05 18.42
C VAL A 485 -7.53 -1.75 19.51
N ASP A 486 -6.79 -2.81 19.17
CA ASP A 486 -6.11 -3.61 20.19
C ASP A 486 -4.71 -4.10 19.83
N HIS A 487 -3.82 -4.23 20.82
CA HIS A 487 -2.47 -4.75 20.62
C HIS A 487 -1.63 -3.99 19.58
N ASN A 488 -1.94 -2.73 19.26
CA ASN A 488 -1.08 -1.92 18.40
C ASN A 488 0.06 -1.31 19.22
N VAL A 489 1.19 -1.09 18.56
CA VAL A 489 2.32 -0.32 19.10
C VAL A 489 2.44 0.95 18.28
N ILE A 490 2.35 2.08 18.96
CA ILE A 490 2.42 3.42 18.37
C ILE A 490 3.63 4.12 18.95
N TRP A 491 4.56 4.61 18.11
CA TRP A 491 5.69 5.36 18.64
C TRP A 491 6.23 6.47 17.75
N ASN A 492 6.89 7.46 18.36
CA ASN A 492 7.50 8.60 17.65
C ASN A 492 6.51 9.32 16.72
N VAL A 493 5.30 9.59 17.22
CA VAL A 493 4.29 10.38 16.51
C VAL A 493 4.23 11.77 17.12
N SER A 494 4.18 12.82 16.30
CA SER A 494 4.37 14.19 16.81
C SER A 494 3.16 14.79 17.53
N TRP A 495 2.00 14.11 17.53
CA TRP A 495 0.77 14.56 18.20
C TRP A 495 0.24 13.52 19.20
N SER A 496 -1.01 13.09 19.06
CA SER A 496 -1.66 12.12 19.93
C SER A 496 -1.43 10.68 19.46
N GLY A 497 -1.30 9.75 20.40
CA GLY A 497 -1.37 8.32 20.08
C GLY A 497 -2.74 7.97 19.49
N TYR A 498 -3.80 8.42 20.16
CA TYR A 498 -5.18 8.35 19.66
C TYR A 498 -5.79 9.73 19.44
N GLN A 499 -6.40 9.92 18.28
CA GLN A 499 -7.23 11.08 17.99
C GLN A 499 -8.66 10.65 17.65
N VAL A 500 -9.65 11.28 18.29
CA VAL A 500 -11.08 11.02 18.06
C VAL A 500 -11.86 12.33 17.91
N ASN A 501 -12.74 12.45 16.92
CA ASN A 501 -13.44 13.72 16.69
C ASN A 501 -14.96 13.58 16.51
N TRP A 502 -15.69 14.62 16.93
CA TRP A 502 -17.14 14.77 16.79
C TRP A 502 -17.90 13.58 17.41
N ASN A 503 -18.94 13.06 16.75
CA ASN A 503 -19.83 12.03 17.28
C ASN A 503 -19.24 10.61 17.17
N ASN A 504 -18.14 10.37 17.88
CA ASN A 504 -17.51 9.05 17.98
C ASN A 504 -18.14 8.21 19.08
N THR A 505 -18.59 7.00 18.73
CA THR A 505 -19.29 6.11 19.66
C THR A 505 -18.92 4.65 19.44
N ASN A 506 -19.06 3.82 20.48
CA ASN A 506 -18.78 2.39 20.40
C ASN A 506 -17.35 2.10 19.94
N LEU A 507 -16.39 2.84 20.49
CA LEU A 507 -14.97 2.65 20.24
C LEU A 507 -14.33 1.88 21.39
N ASP A 508 -13.55 0.86 21.07
CA ASP A 508 -12.83 0.05 22.05
C ASP A 508 -11.33 0.18 21.82
N PHE A 509 -10.58 0.68 22.80
CA PHE A 509 -9.12 0.77 22.76
C PHE A 509 -8.53 -0.11 23.86
N PHE A 510 -7.99 -1.28 23.51
CA PHE A 510 -7.55 -2.29 24.47
C PHE A 510 -6.10 -2.73 24.28
N HIS A 511 -5.32 -2.83 25.36
CA HIS A 511 -4.00 -3.46 25.31
C HIS A 511 -3.09 -2.87 24.22
N ASN A 512 -3.06 -1.56 23.99
CA ASN A 512 -2.10 -0.97 23.06
C ASN A 512 -0.95 -0.31 23.84
N THR A 513 0.19 -0.16 23.19
CA THR A 513 1.37 0.52 23.73
C THR A 513 1.65 1.80 22.95
N ILE A 514 1.66 2.93 23.63
CA ILE A 514 2.00 4.24 23.06
C ILE A 514 3.34 4.71 23.67
N TRP A 515 4.30 5.05 22.82
CA TRP A 515 5.63 5.48 23.25
C TRP A 515 6.11 6.71 22.49
N ASN A 516 6.47 7.79 23.18
CA ASN A 516 6.96 9.01 22.54
C ASN A 516 5.96 9.62 21.54
N ALA A 517 4.68 9.59 21.89
CA ALA A 517 3.69 10.53 21.37
C ALA A 517 3.71 11.81 22.23
N GLU A 518 3.27 12.95 21.73
CA GLU A 518 3.18 14.16 22.56
C GLU A 518 2.13 14.01 23.68
N ARG A 519 1.06 13.26 23.41
CA ARG A 519 0.06 12.81 24.41
C ARG A 519 -0.52 11.45 24.07
N ALA A 520 -1.07 10.75 25.07
CA ALA A 520 -1.69 9.45 24.86
C ALA A 520 -2.92 9.53 23.96
N MET A 521 -3.85 10.43 24.26
CA MET A 521 -5.14 10.55 23.59
C MET A 521 -5.64 11.99 23.61
N ASP A 522 -6.34 12.40 22.56
CA ASP A 522 -7.00 13.70 22.49
C ASP A 522 -8.29 13.63 21.65
N SER A 523 -9.14 14.66 21.78
CA SER A 523 -10.45 14.70 21.11
C SER A 523 -10.90 16.11 20.76
N TRP A 524 -11.45 16.27 19.56
CA TRP A 524 -12.17 17.49 19.17
C TRP A 524 -13.67 17.21 19.02
N VAL A 525 -14.42 17.46 20.09
CA VAL A 525 -15.84 17.11 20.19
C VAL A 525 -16.77 18.03 19.37
N ASN A 526 -16.42 19.31 19.24
CA ASN A 526 -17.17 20.31 18.44
C ASN A 526 -18.69 20.35 18.71
N GLY A 527 -19.11 20.20 19.97
CA GLY A 527 -20.53 20.24 20.37
C GLY A 527 -21.34 18.97 20.06
N TYR A 528 -20.70 17.91 19.55
CA TYR A 528 -21.33 16.60 19.40
C TYR A 528 -21.26 15.78 20.69
N ALA A 529 -22.13 14.79 20.86
CA ALA A 529 -22.01 13.84 21.96
C ALA A 529 -21.05 12.69 21.60
N GLN A 530 -20.31 12.17 22.58
CA GLN A 530 -19.56 10.92 22.49
C GLN A 530 -20.11 9.97 23.57
N GLU A 531 -20.14 8.67 23.28
CA GLU A 531 -20.69 7.68 24.23
C GLU A 531 -20.21 6.26 23.91
N ASN A 532 -20.28 5.39 24.92
CA ASN A 532 -19.96 3.97 24.79
C ASN A 532 -18.53 3.72 24.27
N ASN A 533 -17.59 4.60 24.61
CA ASN A 533 -16.19 4.43 24.26
C ASN A 533 -15.44 3.87 25.47
N ARG A 534 -14.62 2.83 25.26
CA ARG A 534 -13.87 2.13 26.32
C ARG A 534 -12.38 2.21 26.03
N VAL A 535 -11.59 2.57 27.03
CA VAL A 535 -10.13 2.68 26.93
C VAL A 535 -9.54 1.89 28.08
N TYR A 536 -9.14 0.63 27.84
CA TYR A 536 -8.69 -0.29 28.90
C TYR A 536 -7.30 -0.89 28.65
N ASN A 537 -6.56 -1.12 29.74
CA ASN A 537 -5.30 -1.89 29.71
C ASN A 537 -4.23 -1.36 28.75
N ASN A 538 -4.27 -0.09 28.39
CA ASN A 538 -3.27 0.52 27.50
C ASN A 538 -2.09 1.08 28.31
N PHE A 539 -0.93 1.17 27.66
CA PHE A 539 0.25 1.84 28.20
C PHE A 539 0.52 3.14 27.43
N SER A 540 0.92 4.20 28.12
CA SER A 540 1.55 5.38 27.53
C SER A 540 2.71 5.88 28.38
N ASN A 541 3.77 6.40 27.77
CA ASN A 541 4.83 7.11 28.52
C ASN A 541 4.57 8.60 28.70
N LYS A 542 3.44 9.10 28.17
CA LYS A 542 3.03 10.51 28.22
C LYS A 542 1.58 10.64 28.64
N GLU A 543 1.30 11.65 29.46
CA GLU A 543 -0.05 12.03 29.89
C GLU A 543 -0.84 12.68 28.74
N SER A 544 -2.18 12.78 28.75
CA SER A 544 -3.20 12.15 29.60
C SER A 544 -4.16 11.34 28.71
N TRP A 545 -4.90 10.38 29.28
CA TRP A 545 -6.05 9.77 28.61
C TRP A 545 -7.22 10.77 28.62
N PHE A 546 -7.78 11.10 27.45
CA PHE A 546 -8.81 12.13 27.34
C PHE A 546 -10.13 11.65 27.97
N THR A 547 -10.65 12.42 28.94
CA THR A 547 -11.88 12.08 29.68
C THR A 547 -13.13 12.82 29.21
N GLY A 548 -13.05 13.70 28.22
CA GLY A 548 -14.22 14.44 27.73
C GLY A 548 -14.85 15.40 28.74
N ASN A 549 -16.15 15.69 28.56
CA ASN A 549 -16.96 16.45 29.52
C ASN A 549 -17.43 15.60 30.72
N GLY A 550 -16.75 14.49 31.02
CA GLY A 550 -17.05 13.57 32.12
C GLY A 550 -16.97 12.11 31.71
N THR A 551 -17.07 11.21 32.69
CA THR A 551 -16.88 9.75 32.53
C THR A 551 -17.91 9.04 31.64
N ASN A 552 -18.90 9.76 31.11
CA ASN A 552 -19.93 9.20 30.23
C ASN A 552 -19.46 9.11 28.77
N GLU A 553 -18.47 9.93 28.37
CA GLU A 553 -17.94 9.93 27.00
C GLU A 553 -16.94 8.80 26.79
N PHE A 554 -16.07 8.57 27.78
CA PHE A 554 -15.07 7.51 27.82
C PHE A 554 -15.07 6.81 29.17
N ASP A 555 -15.25 5.49 29.15
CA ASP A 555 -14.95 4.61 30.27
C ASP A 555 -13.46 4.24 30.22
N ILE A 556 -12.69 4.68 31.21
CA ILE A 556 -11.21 4.58 31.22
C ILE A 556 -10.81 3.77 32.45
N GLN A 557 -10.19 2.61 32.24
CA GLN A 557 -9.85 1.68 33.32
C GLN A 557 -8.51 0.96 33.10
N ASN A 558 -7.75 0.73 34.16
CA ASN A 558 -6.51 -0.06 34.15
C ASN A 558 -5.48 0.33 33.06
N ASN A 559 -5.47 1.58 32.60
CA ASN A 559 -4.39 2.08 31.76
C ASN A 559 -3.23 2.56 32.65
N LEU A 560 -2.00 2.36 32.20
CA LEU A 560 -0.80 2.83 32.89
C LEU A 560 -0.18 4.01 32.14
N ILE A 561 0.11 5.08 32.87
CA ILE A 561 1.01 6.15 32.40
C ILE A 561 2.31 6.05 33.20
N ASN A 562 3.44 5.86 32.52
CA ASN A 562 4.75 5.85 33.17
C ASN A 562 5.85 6.36 32.24
N ALA A 563 6.52 7.45 32.64
CA ALA A 563 7.60 8.04 31.85
C ALA A 563 8.80 7.09 31.67
N SER A 564 9.04 6.18 32.62
CA SER A 564 10.11 5.18 32.52
C SER A 564 9.63 3.96 31.75
N SER A 565 10.48 3.45 30.84
CA SER A 565 10.13 2.27 30.02
C SER A 565 10.01 1.01 30.88
N PRO A 566 8.84 0.35 30.92
CA PRO A 566 8.68 -0.97 31.53
C PRO A 566 9.07 -2.12 30.58
N PHE A 567 9.47 -1.83 29.33
CA PHE A 567 9.74 -2.82 28.29
C PHE A 567 11.23 -3.14 28.17
N GLU A 568 11.57 -4.29 27.58
CA GLU A 568 12.93 -4.81 27.45
C GLU A 568 13.88 -3.79 26.83
N ASP A 569 13.60 -3.36 25.60
CA ASP A 569 14.43 -2.37 24.89
C ASP A 569 13.63 -1.67 23.76
N VAL A 570 13.02 -0.53 24.08
CA VAL A 570 12.20 0.26 23.14
C VAL A 570 13.01 0.86 22.00
N ASP A 571 14.32 1.12 22.20
CA ASP A 571 15.18 1.70 21.17
C ASP A 571 15.49 0.68 20.06
N THR A 572 15.44 -0.60 20.39
CA THR A 572 15.50 -1.72 19.42
C THR A 572 14.13 -2.25 18.99
N GLN A 573 13.04 -1.51 19.25
CA GLN A 573 11.66 -1.91 18.95
C GLN A 573 11.18 -3.16 19.72
N ASN A 574 11.82 -3.49 20.84
CA ASN A 574 11.43 -4.59 21.70
C ASN A 574 10.52 -4.10 22.84
N PHE A 575 9.23 -4.04 22.54
CA PHE A 575 8.17 -3.64 23.48
C PHE A 575 7.65 -4.79 24.35
N MET A 576 8.37 -5.92 24.43
CA MET A 576 8.06 -6.99 25.39
C MET A 576 8.22 -6.44 26.82
N PRO A 577 7.27 -6.65 27.76
CA PRO A 577 7.44 -6.27 29.15
C PRO A 577 8.70 -6.87 29.77
N LYS A 578 9.42 -6.10 30.59
CA LYS A 578 10.50 -6.62 31.45
C LYS A 578 9.91 -7.51 32.53
N GLU A 579 10.70 -8.49 32.98
CA GLU A 579 10.36 -9.29 34.15
C GLU A 579 10.09 -8.39 35.36
N ASN A 580 9.01 -8.66 36.10
CA ASN A 580 8.58 -7.89 37.27
C ASN A 580 8.32 -6.39 37.02
N SER A 581 8.08 -5.99 35.76
CA SER A 581 7.71 -4.62 35.46
C SER A 581 6.27 -4.31 35.86
N LEU A 582 5.95 -3.02 35.96
CA LEU A 582 4.64 -2.51 36.40
C LEU A 582 3.48 -2.82 35.43
N VAL A 583 3.76 -3.44 34.28
CA VAL A 583 2.74 -3.84 33.31
C VAL A 583 2.42 -5.33 33.36
N VAL A 584 3.24 -6.14 34.04
CA VAL A 584 3.08 -7.60 34.09
C VAL A 584 2.00 -8.01 35.07
N ASP A 585 1.05 -8.85 34.64
CA ASP A 585 -0.10 -9.33 35.45
C ASP A 585 -0.95 -8.19 36.06
N GLN A 586 -0.98 -6.99 35.44
CA GLN A 586 -1.68 -5.81 35.99
C GLN A 586 -2.97 -5.44 35.24
N ALA A 587 -3.22 -6.04 34.09
CA ALA A 587 -4.41 -5.72 33.29
C ALA A 587 -5.67 -6.37 33.88
N GLN A 588 -6.82 -5.72 33.69
CA GLN A 588 -8.10 -6.35 34.00
C GLN A 588 -8.53 -7.33 32.90
N ILE A 589 -9.33 -8.33 33.27
CA ILE A 589 -10.06 -9.14 32.29
C ILE A 589 -11.22 -8.31 31.72
N ILE A 590 -11.25 -8.14 30.40
CA ILE A 590 -12.28 -7.36 29.71
C ILE A 590 -13.42 -8.28 29.29
N ALA A 591 -14.63 -8.02 29.80
CA ALA A 591 -15.81 -8.81 29.43
C ALA A 591 -16.09 -8.71 27.91
N GLY A 592 -16.23 -9.87 27.25
CA GLY A 592 -16.49 -9.95 25.81
C GLY A 592 -15.24 -9.80 24.92
N PHE A 593 -14.05 -9.66 25.50
CA PHE A 593 -12.78 -9.59 24.77
C PHE A 593 -11.79 -10.61 25.34
N SER A 594 -11.48 -11.65 24.57
CA SER A 594 -10.58 -12.72 25.00
C SER A 594 -9.13 -12.37 24.65
N LYS A 595 -8.25 -12.44 25.64
CA LYS A 595 -6.79 -12.37 25.48
C LYS A 595 -6.17 -13.60 26.15
N ASN A 596 -5.27 -14.28 25.45
CA ASN A 596 -4.43 -15.30 26.08
C ASN A 596 -3.33 -14.59 26.86
N TYR A 597 -3.06 -15.05 28.08
CA TYR A 597 -2.04 -14.48 28.94
C TYR A 597 -1.31 -15.55 29.74
N SER A 598 -0.12 -15.21 30.23
CA SER A 598 0.72 -16.08 31.06
C SER A 598 0.87 -15.46 32.43
N GLY A 599 0.48 -16.18 33.48
CA GLY A 599 0.55 -15.68 34.85
C GLY A 599 -0.82 -15.62 35.50
N ASN A 600 -1.03 -14.62 36.33
CA ASN A 600 -2.25 -14.43 37.12
C ASN A 600 -3.28 -13.53 36.42
N ALA A 601 -2.84 -12.64 35.54
CA ALA A 601 -3.70 -11.71 34.79
C ALA A 601 -3.00 -11.31 33.47
N PRO A 602 -3.69 -10.67 32.51
CA PRO A 602 -3.02 -10.19 31.32
C PRO A 602 -2.07 -9.02 31.63
N ASP A 603 -1.18 -8.76 30.68
CA ASP A 603 -0.29 -7.60 30.75
C ASP A 603 -0.95 -6.34 30.17
N ILE A 604 -0.59 -5.19 30.74
CA ILE A 604 -0.93 -3.86 30.22
C ILE A 604 -0.07 -3.60 28.98
N GLY A 605 -0.70 -3.10 27.92
CA GLY A 605 -0.05 -2.85 26.63
C GLY A 605 -0.09 -4.02 25.66
N ALA A 606 0.64 -3.86 24.56
CA ALA A 606 0.49 -4.63 23.33
C ALA A 606 1.13 -6.02 23.33
N TYR A 607 2.02 -6.28 24.26
CA TYR A 607 2.73 -7.55 24.39
C TYR A 607 2.43 -8.21 25.72
N GLU A 608 2.45 -9.53 25.72
CA GLU A 608 2.28 -10.38 26.88
C GLU A 608 3.62 -11.01 27.24
N ARG A 609 4.08 -10.86 28.48
CA ARG A 609 5.32 -11.45 28.95
C ARG A 609 5.24 -12.96 28.88
N GLY A 610 6.20 -13.55 28.17
CA GLY A 610 6.20 -14.99 27.93
C GLY A 610 5.16 -15.43 26.92
N GLY A 611 4.46 -14.51 26.24
CA GLY A 611 3.67 -14.78 25.03
C GLY A 611 4.51 -14.70 23.76
N THR A 612 3.85 -14.57 22.61
CA THR A 612 4.54 -14.41 21.33
C THR A 612 5.16 -13.02 21.24
N MET A 613 6.43 -12.94 20.84
CA MET A 613 7.00 -11.68 20.34
C MET A 613 6.56 -11.49 18.89
N TRP A 614 5.29 -11.12 18.71
CA TRP A 614 4.74 -10.82 17.40
C TRP A 614 5.43 -9.60 16.78
N THR A 615 5.49 -9.55 15.45
CA THR A 615 6.08 -8.46 14.68
C THR A 615 5.10 -7.96 13.62
N ALA A 616 5.36 -6.80 13.03
CA ALA A 616 4.56 -6.24 11.95
C ALA A 616 5.36 -6.15 10.63
N GLY A 617 4.65 -5.87 9.54
CA GLY A 617 5.21 -5.76 8.20
C GLY A 617 5.35 -7.10 7.47
N ILE A 618 6.08 -7.07 6.36
CA ILE A 618 6.33 -8.27 5.55
C ILE A 618 7.08 -9.31 6.39
N GLY A 619 6.53 -10.53 6.45
CA GLY A 619 7.09 -11.60 7.27
C GLY A 619 6.74 -11.52 8.76
N ALA A 620 5.75 -10.71 9.13
CA ALA A 620 5.20 -10.60 10.48
C ALA A 620 4.98 -11.97 11.14
N ILE A 621 5.41 -12.09 12.39
CA ILE A 621 5.09 -13.19 13.30
C ILE A 621 3.75 -12.86 13.93
N GLU A 622 2.74 -13.72 13.73
CA GLU A 622 1.42 -13.54 14.35
C GLU A 622 1.42 -13.97 15.82
N ASP A 623 0.63 -13.29 16.65
CA ASP A 623 0.48 -13.64 18.05
C ASP A 623 -0.34 -14.93 18.23
N THR A 624 0.32 -15.96 18.74
CA THR A 624 -0.28 -17.25 19.11
C THR A 624 -0.61 -17.35 20.61
N GLY A 625 -0.28 -16.33 21.40
CA GLY A 625 -0.39 -16.30 22.86
C GLY A 625 0.64 -17.14 23.60
N ILE A 626 1.55 -17.80 22.90
CA ILE A 626 2.63 -18.61 23.47
C ILE A 626 3.96 -18.24 22.79
N PRO A 627 5.07 -18.23 23.54
CA PRO A 627 6.36 -18.00 22.93
C PRO A 627 6.64 -19.20 22.01
N LEU A 628 7.41 -19.01 20.93
CA LEU A 628 7.90 -20.12 20.11
C LEU A 628 8.58 -21.13 21.04
N SER A 629 7.85 -22.20 21.35
CA SER A 629 8.20 -23.12 22.41
C SER A 629 8.74 -24.39 21.79
N VAL A 630 9.78 -24.94 22.41
CA VAL A 630 10.28 -26.29 22.13
C VAL A 630 9.17 -27.35 22.34
N TYR A 631 8.01 -27.00 22.91
CA TYR A 631 6.84 -27.87 23.02
C TYR A 631 6.09 -28.13 21.71
N ASP A 632 6.34 -27.38 20.63
CA ASP A 632 5.90 -27.77 19.27
C ASP A 632 6.66 -29.01 18.72
N ILE A 633 7.49 -29.66 19.55
CA ILE A 633 8.35 -30.79 19.18
C ILE A 633 7.80 -32.16 19.62
N ASN A 634 6.65 -32.27 20.28
CA ASN A 634 6.24 -33.55 20.90
C ASN A 634 4.88 -34.14 20.48
N ASN A 635 4.53 -34.10 19.19
CA ASN A 635 3.61 -35.11 18.62
C ASN A 635 4.38 -36.26 17.98
N LYS A 636 5.05 -37.08 18.82
CA LYS A 636 5.73 -38.32 18.40
C LYS A 636 4.79 -39.41 17.86
N GLN A 637 3.47 -39.25 17.94
CA GLN A 637 2.54 -40.34 17.57
C GLN A 637 2.34 -40.52 16.06
N ASN A 638 2.78 -39.57 15.22
CA ASN A 638 2.40 -39.56 13.80
C ASN A 638 3.54 -39.77 12.80
N PHE A 639 4.80 -39.86 13.24
CA PHE A 639 5.90 -40.19 12.33
C PHE A 639 7.10 -40.86 13.01
N SER A 640 7.87 -41.63 12.24
CA SER A 640 9.14 -42.21 12.66
C SER A 640 10.27 -41.84 11.70
N LEU A 641 11.49 -41.69 12.24
CA LEU A 641 12.70 -41.42 11.48
C LEU A 641 13.73 -42.52 11.74
N TYR A 642 14.14 -43.26 10.70
CA TYR A 642 15.05 -44.40 10.83
C TYR A 642 15.88 -44.69 9.56
N PRO A 643 17.11 -45.26 9.68
CA PRO A 643 17.86 -45.39 10.91
C PRO A 643 18.33 -44.01 11.41
N ASN A 644 18.45 -43.89 12.73
CA ASN A 644 18.97 -42.71 13.40
C ASN A 644 19.72 -43.16 14.65
N PRO A 645 21.06 -43.12 14.67
CA PRO A 645 21.94 -42.44 13.71
C PRO A 645 22.03 -43.06 12.30
N SER A 646 22.48 -42.29 11.31
CA SER A 646 22.77 -42.78 9.94
C SER A 646 23.90 -42.02 9.24
N ALA A 647 24.66 -42.72 8.40
CA ALA A 647 25.76 -42.14 7.59
C ALA A 647 25.32 -41.68 6.19
N ASN A 648 24.31 -42.27 5.57
CA ASN A 648 24.05 -42.09 4.13
C ASN A 648 22.68 -41.51 3.82
N PHE A 649 21.66 -42.02 4.49
CA PHE A 649 20.27 -41.63 4.32
C PHE A 649 19.47 -42.00 5.55
N PHE A 650 18.35 -41.32 5.76
CA PHE A 650 17.31 -41.79 6.66
C PHE A 650 15.96 -41.82 5.93
N HIS A 651 15.03 -42.56 6.50
CA HIS A 651 13.64 -42.62 6.11
C HIS A 651 12.79 -41.82 7.09
N ILE A 652 11.74 -41.21 6.58
CA ILE A 652 10.62 -40.68 7.37
C ILE A 652 9.39 -41.49 6.96
N ASP A 653 8.75 -42.13 7.93
CA ASP A 653 7.48 -42.84 7.76
C ASP A 653 6.38 -42.06 8.47
N LEU A 654 5.36 -41.67 7.70
CA LEU A 654 4.21 -40.87 8.10
C LEU A 654 2.90 -41.69 8.03
N ALA A 655 2.95 -43.01 8.29
CA ALA A 655 1.82 -43.94 8.15
C ALA A 655 0.50 -43.46 8.79
N ASN A 656 0.57 -42.71 9.91
CA ASN A 656 -0.58 -42.22 10.64
C ASN A 656 -1.07 -40.82 10.21
N SER A 657 -0.42 -40.17 9.23
CA SER A 657 -0.84 -38.87 8.71
C SER A 657 -1.97 -39.02 7.67
N SER A 658 -2.97 -38.13 7.73
CA SER A 658 -4.01 -37.99 6.69
C SER A 658 -3.58 -37.12 5.51
N ASP A 659 -2.41 -36.50 5.57
CA ASP A 659 -1.90 -35.60 4.53
C ASP A 659 -1.20 -36.34 3.38
N ASN A 660 -1.14 -35.69 2.22
CA ASN A 660 -0.51 -36.22 1.00
C ASN A 660 0.66 -35.34 0.49
N MET A 661 0.99 -34.25 1.18
CA MET A 661 2.06 -33.32 0.81
C MET A 661 2.85 -32.89 2.05
N PHE A 662 4.17 -33.01 1.98
CA PHE A 662 5.08 -32.80 3.11
C PHE A 662 6.31 -31.98 2.67
N SER A 663 6.68 -30.95 3.42
CA SER A 663 7.99 -30.29 3.29
C SER A 663 8.89 -30.76 4.41
N VAL A 664 10.08 -31.28 4.08
CA VAL A 664 11.09 -31.68 5.05
C VAL A 664 12.25 -30.70 5.00
N ILE A 665 12.54 -30.09 6.13
CA ILE A 665 13.59 -29.09 6.33
C ILE A 665 14.56 -29.60 7.38
N MET A 666 15.86 -29.45 7.16
CA MET A 666 16.90 -29.78 8.12
C MET A 666 17.66 -28.53 8.53
N TYR A 667 17.92 -28.41 9.84
CA TYR A 667 18.70 -27.33 10.43
C TYR A 667 19.92 -27.87 11.17
N SER A 668 21.03 -27.12 11.13
CA SER A 668 22.18 -27.35 12.02
C SER A 668 21.79 -27.03 13.48
N LEU A 669 22.60 -27.47 14.45
CA LEU A 669 22.43 -27.06 15.86
C LEU A 669 22.58 -25.54 16.09
N ARG A 670 23.16 -24.80 15.14
CA ARG A 670 23.28 -23.33 15.20
C ARG A 670 22.06 -22.62 14.61
N GLY A 671 21.10 -23.37 14.07
CA GLY A 671 19.88 -22.83 13.45
C GLY A 671 19.96 -22.65 11.94
N ASP A 672 21.10 -22.94 11.29
CA ASP A 672 21.23 -22.78 9.84
C ASP A 672 20.41 -23.82 9.08
N LYS A 673 19.62 -23.40 8.09
CA LYS A 673 18.92 -24.33 7.20
C LYS A 673 19.92 -25.01 6.26
N VAL A 674 20.09 -26.32 6.38
CA VAL A 674 21.06 -27.10 5.60
C VAL A 674 20.44 -27.91 4.46
N LYS A 675 19.13 -28.19 4.52
CA LYS A 675 18.40 -28.86 3.42
C LYS A 675 16.90 -28.57 3.52
N GLU A 676 16.23 -28.49 2.38
CA GLU A 676 14.76 -28.41 2.30
C GLU A 676 14.27 -29.14 1.04
N LYS A 677 13.23 -29.96 1.16
CA LYS A 677 12.63 -30.65 0.02
C LYS A 677 11.18 -31.03 0.26
N MET A 678 10.37 -30.91 -0.80
CA MET A 678 8.97 -31.33 -0.84
C MET A 678 8.80 -32.79 -1.28
N PHE A 679 7.82 -33.47 -0.70
CA PHE A 679 7.46 -34.86 -0.96
C PHE A 679 5.94 -35.02 -1.04
N PHE A 680 5.50 -35.94 -1.90
CA PHE A 680 4.08 -36.27 -2.13
C PHE A 680 3.78 -37.74 -1.77
N THR A 681 4.58 -38.31 -0.87
CA THR A 681 4.47 -39.70 -0.39
C THR A 681 4.70 -39.73 1.11
N LYS A 682 4.10 -40.70 1.79
CA LYS A 682 4.22 -40.90 3.24
C LYS A 682 5.52 -41.61 3.64
N ASN A 683 6.19 -42.26 2.69
CA ASN A 683 7.47 -42.94 2.87
C ASN A 683 8.58 -42.16 2.16
N ILE A 684 9.29 -41.33 2.90
CA ILE A 684 10.27 -40.39 2.37
C ILE A 684 11.67 -40.95 2.63
N LYS A 685 12.55 -40.88 1.63
CA LYS A 685 13.98 -41.20 1.78
C LYS A 685 14.82 -39.95 1.51
N ILE A 686 15.66 -39.57 2.47
CA ILE A 686 16.50 -38.36 2.38
C ILE A 686 17.97 -38.76 2.44
N SER A 687 18.75 -38.34 1.45
CA SER A 687 20.20 -38.48 1.50
C SER A 687 20.84 -37.38 2.33
N VAL A 688 21.80 -37.78 3.17
CA VAL A 688 22.57 -36.92 4.09
C VAL A 688 24.08 -37.10 3.89
N ARG A 689 24.49 -37.61 2.72
CA ARG A 689 25.92 -37.85 2.42
C ARG A 689 26.74 -36.56 2.39
N ASP A 690 26.09 -35.49 1.97
CA ASP A 690 26.60 -34.12 1.85
C ASP A 690 26.67 -33.37 3.19
N LEU A 691 26.09 -33.92 4.26
CA LEU A 691 26.15 -33.33 5.60
C LEU A 691 27.39 -33.80 6.36
N VAL A 692 28.01 -32.87 7.09
CA VAL A 692 29.08 -33.16 8.05
C VAL A 692 28.55 -33.97 9.24
N THR A 693 29.41 -34.77 9.88
CA THR A 693 29.06 -35.50 11.10
C THR A 693 28.58 -34.52 12.18
N GLY A 694 27.42 -34.80 12.76
CA GLY A 694 26.78 -33.86 13.69
C GLY A 694 25.32 -34.13 13.95
N VAL A 695 24.75 -33.29 14.82
CA VAL A 695 23.33 -33.31 15.17
C VAL A 695 22.59 -32.29 14.32
N TYR A 696 21.45 -32.72 13.77
CA TYR A 696 20.56 -31.90 12.98
C TYR A 696 19.15 -31.96 13.54
N LEU A 697 18.39 -30.88 13.36
CA LEU A 697 16.95 -30.85 13.59
C LEU A 697 16.25 -31.08 12.25
N VAL A 698 15.38 -32.09 12.18
CA VAL A 698 14.55 -32.39 11.02
C VAL A 698 13.14 -31.93 11.31
N LYS A 699 12.61 -31.01 10.51
CA LYS A 699 11.26 -30.44 10.59
C LYS A 699 10.45 -30.93 9.38
N VAL A 700 9.29 -31.53 9.61
CA VAL A 700 8.33 -31.97 8.59
C VAL A 700 7.08 -31.11 8.70
N LYS A 701 6.74 -30.36 7.66
CA LYS A 701 5.53 -29.53 7.58
C LYS A 701 4.49 -30.23 6.70
N SER A 702 3.24 -30.27 7.14
CA SER A 702 2.08 -30.69 6.35
C SER A 702 0.88 -29.79 6.64
N LYS A 703 -0.25 -30.01 5.97
CA LYS A 703 -1.49 -29.25 6.22
C LYS A 703 -2.06 -29.55 7.62
N GLY A 704 -1.91 -30.78 8.10
CA GLY A 704 -2.37 -31.23 9.42
C GLY A 704 -1.41 -30.92 10.58
N GLY A 705 -0.27 -30.27 10.33
CA GLY A 705 0.61 -29.80 11.39
C GLY A 705 2.10 -29.79 11.05
N ILE A 706 2.90 -29.48 12.06
CA ILE A 706 4.37 -29.46 11.98
C ILE A 706 4.91 -30.50 12.95
N TYR A 707 5.87 -31.29 12.48
CA TYR A 707 6.54 -32.32 13.26
C TYR A 707 8.04 -32.07 13.27
N SER A 708 8.73 -32.29 14.38
CA SER A 708 10.18 -32.13 14.45
C SER A 708 10.85 -33.28 15.20
N THR A 709 12.05 -33.68 14.78
CA THR A 709 12.86 -34.67 15.50
C THR A 709 14.36 -34.38 15.32
N LYS A 710 15.18 -34.99 16.17
CA LYS A 710 16.64 -34.95 16.06
C LYS A 710 17.12 -36.04 15.10
N PHE A 711 18.04 -35.72 14.21
CA PHE A 711 18.81 -36.66 13.41
C PHE A 711 20.30 -36.59 13.78
N LEU A 712 20.93 -37.74 13.99
CA LEU A 712 22.36 -37.87 14.23
C LEU A 712 23.03 -38.42 12.96
N LYS A 713 23.76 -37.55 12.26
CA LYS A 713 24.65 -37.92 11.17
C LYS A 713 25.93 -38.46 11.79
N ILE A 714 26.24 -39.73 11.53
CA ILE A 714 27.50 -40.38 11.91
C ILE A 714 28.47 -40.44 10.73
#